data_AF-A0AA90GRC1-F1
#
_entry.id   AF-A0AA90GRC1-F1
#
_cell.length_a   1.000
_cell.length_b   1.000
_cell.length_c   1.000
_cell.angle_alpha   90.00
_cell.angle_beta   90.00
_cell.angle_gamma   90.00
#
_symmetry.space_group_name_H-M   'P 1'
#
loop_
_entity.id
_entity.type
_entity.pdbx_description
1 polymer ?
#
loop_
_entity_poly.entity_id
_entity_poly.type
_entity_poly.pdbx_seq_one_letter_code
_entity_poly.pdbx_strand_id
1 'polypeptide(L)'
;LTQNLWIDTTGNANTPKRWNGSTWVAVTDKVATDAAAAAAAASALASTKADASAVNLLTNRVSNAEGVLTSYSSDITQLKNSLSAAQSFVAGKAWEFTGSTRGWFGTLSGSTFVAGPLFATAGSCPNLQCNFTPAIAGAENPFLRIRLRRRNTTRAGAQMYWANEDGGLAEARRMAWTISLATNDWQDIEFDLSGHAGWNGKSIIAIRLDMMSASDTTGEIDIAYIAVGRRSIAASAEAVSSLSSAVSDADGKLTTQGQSIIGLQNGLTTTNQGVTAAQQAAQAAATAAGAKGEVIYGSSAPAADKRLAQNLWIDTTGNANTPKRWNGSAWVAVSDKVATDAAAAAASALSQVATKAEASAVSSLTNRVNSAEGTLSSNSSDITQLKNSIGTAQPFVAGKSWEFIGSTLGWVSTTAGSTFTAGPLFATVNKWTNLQCNFTPAFAGAENPYLRIRLRRRNTSRAGAQMYWANEDGGLAEARRMAWTISLTTNDWQDIEFDLSGHAGWNGKSIIAIRLDMMNSVDTSGEIDIAYIAVGRRSAAASAQAVASLDSNVTQQGGKLTAEGLRIDGLYASVGDANAAIQNEAKARADADGALSQQIQTTQSSLGSTNASVQQISTAQTGLNNRVNAQYSIKVAVTQSGVYALGGIGVGIQNQNGVLQSVVAVLADQFAVINAAGNGYVSPFAIQGGQVFINDAFIRDGSIINAKIQDAAISNAKIANGAITSAKIGEAEIDTLRIRGNAVTVPVSANNPGNILGAGVGQWLNVIAVGVQMDQAGFITAQYSCYQGFGSGIRKYMFQMDINGLVIAQGGGDWADGFPNLMGSIGVGPGYFVITVKWWGENSGVGVQNHTLYAMGTKR
;
A
#
# COMPACT_ATOMS: atom_id res chain seq x y z
N LEU A 1 9.95 8.68 -53.12
CA LEU A 1 8.59 8.11 -53.26
C LEU A 1 8.23 7.08 -52.17
N THR A 2 9.14 6.20 -51.74
CA THR A 2 8.90 5.19 -50.67
C THR A 2 8.69 5.74 -49.24
N GLN A 3 8.96 7.03 -49.01
CA GLN A 3 8.65 7.73 -47.76
C GLN A 3 7.37 8.59 -47.83
N ASN A 4 6.76 8.72 -49.01
CA ASN A 4 5.57 9.55 -49.16
C ASN A 4 4.33 8.73 -48.81
N LEU A 5 3.43 9.32 -48.02
CA LEU A 5 2.12 8.78 -47.71
C LEU A 5 1.10 9.45 -48.63
N TRP A 6 0.33 8.66 -49.37
CA TRP A 6 -0.74 9.19 -50.21
C TRP A 6 -2.09 8.87 -49.57
N ILE A 7 -2.91 9.89 -49.33
CA ILE A 7 -4.29 9.70 -48.89
C ILE A 7 -5.13 9.53 -50.15
N ASP A 8 -5.61 8.32 -50.38
CA ASP A 8 -6.57 8.07 -51.46
C ASP A 8 -7.93 8.61 -51.02
N THR A 9 -8.42 9.61 -51.76
CA THR A 9 -9.68 10.32 -51.52
C THR A 9 -10.82 9.80 -52.41
N THR A 10 -10.56 8.77 -53.21
CA THR A 10 -11.59 8.16 -54.06
C THR A 10 -12.49 7.25 -53.21
N GLY A 11 -13.64 7.78 -52.81
CA GLY A 11 -14.56 7.17 -51.85
C GLY A 11 -14.40 7.74 -50.43
N ASN A 12 -15.48 7.75 -49.65
CA ASN A 12 -15.61 8.45 -48.35
C ASN A 12 -14.66 7.97 -47.22
N ALA A 13 -13.69 7.10 -47.50
CA ALA A 13 -12.69 6.62 -46.56
C ALA A 13 -11.32 7.05 -47.05
N ASN A 14 -10.85 8.21 -46.57
CA ASN A 14 -9.49 8.73 -46.77
C ASN A 14 -8.44 7.69 -46.34
N THR A 15 -8.07 6.78 -47.24
CA THR A 15 -7.30 5.58 -46.89
C THR A 15 -5.81 5.85 -47.14
N PRO A 16 -4.95 5.83 -46.11
CA PRO A 16 -3.53 6.04 -46.30
C PRO A 16 -2.90 4.87 -47.08
N LYS A 17 -2.27 5.17 -48.21
CA LYS A 17 -1.53 4.23 -49.05
C LYS A 17 -0.05 4.61 -49.07
N ARG A 18 0.82 3.60 -49.16
CA ARG A 18 2.28 3.77 -49.27
C ARG A 18 2.80 3.08 -50.52
N TRP A 19 3.76 3.72 -51.21
CA TRP A 19 4.35 3.19 -52.43
C TRP A 19 5.35 2.08 -52.11
N ASN A 20 5.12 0.87 -52.60
CA ASN A 20 5.98 -0.30 -52.36
C ASN A 20 7.07 -0.50 -53.43
N GLY A 21 7.19 0.40 -54.40
CA GLY A 21 8.14 0.31 -55.52
C GLY A 21 7.49 0.00 -56.86
N SER A 22 6.25 -0.52 -56.89
CA SER A 22 5.49 -0.78 -58.12
C SER A 22 4.04 -0.28 -58.07
N THR A 23 3.41 -0.24 -56.89
CA THR A 23 2.01 0.16 -56.70
C THR A 23 1.79 0.88 -55.35
N TRP A 24 0.69 1.64 -55.24
CA TRP A 24 0.24 2.23 -53.98
C TRP A 24 -0.62 1.21 -53.22
N VAL A 25 -0.13 0.74 -52.08
CA VAL A 25 -0.79 -0.30 -51.27
C VAL A 25 -1.33 0.31 -49.97
N ALA A 26 -2.51 -0.14 -49.53
CA ALA A 26 -3.12 0.32 -48.28
C ALA A 26 -2.23 0.00 -47.08
N VAL A 27 -2.06 0.98 -46.19
CA VAL A 27 -1.36 0.78 -44.92
C VAL A 27 -2.36 0.23 -43.91
N THR A 28 -2.36 -1.09 -43.71
CA THR A 28 -3.11 -1.70 -42.61
C THR A 28 -2.41 -1.38 -41.29
N ASP A 29 -3.16 -0.97 -40.26
CA ASP A 29 -2.63 -0.60 -38.94
C ASP A 29 -1.87 -1.79 -38.34
N LYS A 30 -0.53 -1.78 -38.48
CA LYS A 30 0.36 -2.85 -38.05
C LYS A 30 0.16 -3.20 -36.57
N VAL A 31 -0.22 -2.21 -35.75
CA VAL A 31 -0.47 -2.38 -34.31
C VAL A 31 -1.69 -3.26 -34.06
N ALA A 32 -2.73 -3.16 -34.89
CA ALA A 32 -3.94 -3.98 -34.75
C ALA A 32 -3.68 -5.44 -35.14
N THR A 33 -2.92 -5.67 -36.20
CA THR A 33 -2.55 -7.03 -36.65
C THR A 33 -1.60 -7.70 -35.65
N ASP A 34 -0.60 -6.96 -35.15
CA ASP A 34 0.34 -7.47 -34.14
C ASP A 34 -0.38 -7.78 -32.81
N ALA A 35 -1.37 -6.96 -32.40
CA ALA A 35 -2.17 -7.19 -31.21
C ALA A 35 -3.06 -8.44 -31.31
N ALA A 36 -3.68 -8.66 -32.48
CA ALA A 36 -4.46 -9.87 -32.75
C ALA A 36 -3.58 -11.14 -32.75
N ALA A 37 -2.39 -11.06 -33.35
CA ALA A 37 -1.41 -12.14 -33.34
C ALA A 37 -0.87 -12.43 -31.93
N ALA A 38 -0.61 -11.41 -31.12
CA ALA A 38 -0.20 -11.54 -29.72
C ALA A 38 -1.30 -12.19 -28.85
N ALA A 39 -2.58 -11.82 -29.06
CA ALA A 39 -3.70 -12.43 -28.37
C ALA A 39 -3.88 -13.92 -28.73
N ALA A 40 -3.73 -14.27 -30.01
CA ALA A 40 -3.76 -15.66 -30.46
C ALA A 40 -2.59 -16.49 -29.90
N ALA A 41 -1.38 -15.92 -29.87
CA ALA A 41 -0.20 -16.56 -29.29
C ALA A 41 -0.32 -16.76 -27.77
N ALA A 42 -0.89 -15.79 -27.05
CA ALA A 42 -1.15 -15.92 -25.61
C ALA A 42 -2.19 -17.00 -25.31
N SER A 43 -3.25 -17.10 -26.13
CA SER A 43 -4.27 -18.16 -26.03
C SER A 43 -3.66 -19.55 -26.26
N ALA A 44 -2.82 -19.70 -27.30
CA ALA A 44 -2.12 -20.94 -27.58
C ALA A 44 -1.13 -21.33 -26.46
N LEU A 45 -0.39 -20.37 -25.90
CA LEU A 45 0.54 -20.62 -24.80
C LEU A 45 -0.17 -21.03 -23.51
N ALA A 46 -1.36 -20.47 -23.24
CA ALA A 46 -2.19 -20.85 -22.10
C ALA A 46 -2.72 -22.30 -22.22
N SER A 47 -3.11 -22.75 -23.42
CA SER A 47 -3.48 -24.16 -23.65
C SER A 47 -2.31 -25.12 -23.45
N THR A 48 -1.11 -24.78 -23.94
CA THR A 48 0.04 -25.71 -23.87
C THR A 48 0.62 -25.87 -22.45
N LYS A 49 0.56 -24.82 -21.61
CA LYS A 49 1.05 -24.90 -20.22
C LYS A 49 0.09 -25.61 -19.26
N ALA A 50 -1.21 -25.55 -19.54
CA ALA A 50 -2.23 -26.29 -18.80
C ALA A 50 -2.05 -27.82 -18.98
N ASP A 51 -1.67 -28.28 -20.17
CA ASP A 51 -1.56 -29.71 -20.46
C ASP A 51 -0.25 -30.33 -19.97
N ALA A 52 0.93 -29.79 -20.28
CA ALA A 52 2.19 -30.56 -20.09
C ALA A 52 2.65 -30.70 -18.62
N SER A 53 2.43 -29.68 -17.77
CA SER A 53 2.92 -29.69 -16.38
C SER A 53 1.97 -30.41 -15.43
N ALA A 54 0.66 -30.20 -15.61
CA ALA A 54 -0.38 -30.87 -14.85
C ALA A 54 -0.44 -32.37 -15.18
N VAL A 55 -0.29 -32.74 -16.46
CA VAL A 55 -0.26 -34.15 -16.87
C VAL A 55 0.97 -34.87 -16.33
N ASN A 56 2.16 -34.27 -16.36
CA ASN A 56 3.35 -34.90 -15.77
C ASN A 56 3.26 -35.07 -14.24
N LEU A 57 2.68 -34.10 -13.53
CA LEU A 57 2.42 -34.23 -12.09
C LEU A 57 1.37 -35.29 -11.79
N LEU A 58 0.33 -35.39 -12.62
CA LEU A 58 -0.70 -36.42 -12.48
C LEU A 58 -0.13 -37.81 -12.76
N THR A 59 0.64 -37.98 -13.85
CA THR A 59 1.30 -39.24 -14.21
C THR A 59 2.24 -39.72 -13.11
N ASN A 60 3.13 -38.87 -12.60
CA ASN A 60 4.04 -39.25 -11.52
C ASN A 60 3.30 -39.66 -10.23
N ARG A 61 2.18 -39.01 -9.93
CA ARG A 61 1.38 -39.33 -8.74
C ARG A 61 0.52 -40.58 -8.93
N VAL A 62 0.00 -40.83 -10.13
CA VAL A 62 -0.70 -42.07 -10.50
C VAL A 62 0.26 -43.26 -10.39
N SER A 63 1.47 -43.15 -10.94
CA SER A 63 2.49 -44.22 -10.81
C SER A 63 2.89 -44.48 -9.36
N ASN A 64 2.95 -43.45 -8.50
CA ASN A 64 3.17 -43.64 -7.07
C ASN A 64 1.98 -44.34 -6.39
N ALA A 65 0.75 -44.00 -6.76
CA ALA A 65 -0.45 -44.67 -6.24
C ALA A 65 -0.52 -46.15 -6.69
N GLU A 66 -0.15 -46.44 -7.94
CA GLU A 66 -0.05 -47.79 -8.47
C GLU A 66 1.02 -48.64 -7.75
N GLY A 67 2.16 -48.02 -7.42
CA GLY A 67 3.20 -48.68 -6.60
C GLY A 67 2.71 -49.04 -5.20
N VAL A 68 1.96 -48.14 -4.55
CA VAL A 68 1.38 -48.38 -3.22
C VAL A 68 0.26 -49.43 -3.26
N LEU A 69 -0.59 -49.42 -4.28
CA LEU A 69 -1.62 -50.45 -4.50
C LEU A 69 -1.00 -51.85 -4.71
N THR A 70 0.13 -51.91 -5.41
CA THR A 70 0.88 -53.15 -5.60
C THR A 70 1.44 -53.66 -4.27
N SER A 71 1.94 -52.76 -3.41
CA SER A 71 2.36 -53.10 -2.04
C SER A 71 1.20 -53.66 -1.21
N TYR A 72 0.02 -53.03 -1.27
CA TYR A 72 -1.18 -53.52 -0.56
C TYR A 72 -1.64 -54.89 -1.04
N SER A 73 -1.55 -55.17 -2.34
CA SER A 73 -1.85 -56.50 -2.89
C SER A 73 -0.90 -57.58 -2.33
N SER A 74 0.38 -57.24 -2.18
CA SER A 74 1.39 -58.10 -1.56
C SER A 74 1.10 -58.35 -0.07
N ASP A 75 0.78 -57.31 0.69
CA ASP A 75 0.48 -57.41 2.12
C ASP A 75 -0.79 -58.22 2.38
N ILE A 76 -1.84 -58.03 1.57
CA ILE A 76 -3.07 -58.83 1.63
C ILE A 76 -2.79 -60.30 1.31
N THR A 77 -1.91 -60.57 0.35
CA THR A 77 -1.52 -61.94 0.00
C THR A 77 -0.74 -62.60 1.15
N GLN A 78 0.19 -61.88 1.79
CA GLN A 78 0.91 -62.37 2.96
C GLN A 78 -0.01 -62.57 4.17
N LEU A 79 -0.98 -61.69 4.39
CA LEU A 79 -1.99 -61.81 5.44
C LEU A 79 -2.87 -63.05 5.22
N LYS A 80 -3.32 -63.30 3.99
CA LYS A 80 -4.10 -64.50 3.63
C LYS A 80 -3.31 -65.79 3.86
N ASN A 81 -2.02 -65.79 3.52
CA ASN A 81 -1.13 -66.92 3.76
C ASN A 81 -0.91 -67.15 5.26
N SER A 82 -0.73 -66.08 6.04
CA SER A 82 -0.54 -66.14 7.50
C SER A 82 -1.80 -66.61 8.23
N LEU A 83 -2.98 -66.15 7.80
CA LEU A 83 -4.27 -66.58 8.35
C LEU A 83 -4.56 -68.07 8.08
N SER A 84 -4.12 -68.56 6.91
CA SER A 84 -4.26 -69.98 6.55
C SER A 84 -3.32 -70.87 7.39
N ALA A 85 -2.16 -70.36 7.81
CA ALA A 85 -1.22 -71.06 8.69
C ALA A 85 -1.63 -71.02 10.18
N ALA A 86 -2.47 -70.06 10.59
CA ALA A 86 -2.82 -69.80 11.99
C ALA A 86 -3.87 -70.74 12.62
N GLN A 87 -4.42 -71.73 11.89
CA GLN A 87 -5.35 -72.71 12.46
C GLN A 87 -4.64 -73.89 13.15
N SER A 88 -3.77 -73.61 14.13
CA SER A 88 -3.08 -74.67 14.87
C SER A 88 -4.05 -75.47 15.75
N PHE A 89 -3.96 -76.80 15.67
CA PHE A 89 -4.70 -77.71 16.56
C PHE A 89 -4.13 -77.59 17.97
N VAL A 90 -4.98 -77.23 18.93
CA VAL A 90 -4.63 -77.19 20.35
C VAL A 90 -5.29 -78.37 21.02
N ALA A 91 -4.46 -79.31 21.48
CA ALA A 91 -4.92 -80.49 22.19
C ALA A 91 -5.50 -80.10 23.55
N GLY A 92 -6.76 -80.44 23.81
CA GLY A 92 -7.28 -80.45 25.18
C GLY A 92 -6.91 -81.73 25.92
N LYS A 93 -6.67 -82.82 25.19
CA LYS A 93 -6.01 -84.02 25.72
C LYS A 93 -5.18 -84.71 24.63
N ALA A 94 -3.92 -85.02 24.93
CA ALA A 94 -3.01 -85.72 24.03
C ALA A 94 -2.43 -86.96 24.70
N TRP A 95 -2.26 -88.00 23.89
CA TRP A 95 -1.59 -89.25 24.21
C TRP A 95 -0.41 -89.40 23.26
N GLU A 96 0.78 -89.06 23.75
CA GLU A 96 2.04 -89.32 23.06
C GLU A 96 2.56 -90.68 23.48
N PHE A 97 2.84 -91.54 22.50
CA PHE A 97 3.20 -92.94 22.73
C PHE A 97 4.71 -93.16 22.86
N THR A 98 5.36 -92.25 23.59
CA THR A 98 6.79 -92.28 23.91
C THR A 98 6.98 -93.07 25.21
N GLY A 99 7.41 -94.33 25.10
CA GLY A 99 7.75 -95.19 26.24
C GLY A 99 6.57 -95.71 27.08
N SER A 100 5.32 -95.41 26.70
CA SER A 100 4.11 -95.89 27.37
C SER A 100 2.92 -95.95 26.42
N THR A 101 1.99 -96.89 26.65
CA THR A 101 0.72 -96.98 25.93
C THR A 101 -0.33 -95.99 26.43
N ARG A 102 -0.07 -95.25 27.51
CA ARG A 102 -0.92 -94.16 28.04
C ARG A 102 -2.40 -94.53 28.21
N GLY A 103 -2.68 -95.77 28.61
CA GLY A 103 -4.03 -96.28 28.85
C GLY A 103 -4.75 -96.83 27.60
N TRP A 104 -4.08 -96.85 26.44
CA TRP A 104 -4.57 -97.51 25.24
C TRP A 104 -4.23 -99.01 25.27
N PHE A 105 -5.19 -99.84 24.87
CA PHE A 105 -5.05 -101.29 24.83
C PHE A 105 -5.88 -101.92 23.70
N GLY A 106 -5.45 -103.08 23.22
CA GLY A 106 -6.23 -103.88 22.27
C GLY A 106 -7.35 -104.63 22.98
N THR A 107 -8.56 -104.62 22.44
CA THR A 107 -9.72 -105.24 23.10
C THR A 107 -9.99 -106.69 22.70
N LEU A 108 -9.30 -107.21 21.67
CA LEU A 108 -9.46 -108.57 21.18
C LEU A 108 -8.31 -109.47 21.63
N SER A 109 -8.62 -110.75 21.85
CA SER A 109 -7.63 -111.75 22.29
C SER A 109 -6.56 -111.92 21.21
N GLY A 110 -5.28 -111.76 21.58
CA GLY A 110 -4.13 -111.82 20.67
C GLY A 110 -3.69 -110.48 20.09
N SER A 111 -4.42 -109.39 20.34
CA SER A 111 -4.02 -108.04 19.93
C SER A 111 -2.86 -107.49 20.78
N THR A 112 -1.92 -106.81 20.13
CA THR A 112 -0.79 -106.16 20.82
C THR A 112 -0.77 -104.66 20.56
N PHE A 113 -0.39 -103.89 21.57
CA PHE A 113 -0.06 -102.47 21.44
C PHE A 113 1.17 -102.18 22.30
N VAL A 114 2.33 -102.10 21.66
CA VAL A 114 3.63 -102.05 22.33
C VAL A 114 4.24 -100.68 22.13
N ALA A 115 4.52 -99.96 23.22
CA ALA A 115 5.15 -98.67 23.18
C ALA A 115 6.67 -98.77 23.01
N GLY A 116 7.21 -98.09 22.01
CA GLY A 116 8.63 -97.88 21.79
C GLY A 116 9.08 -96.48 22.24
N PRO A 117 10.35 -96.11 21.99
CA PRO A 117 10.92 -94.85 22.49
C PRO A 117 10.37 -93.59 21.80
N LEU A 118 9.66 -93.71 20.68
CA LEU A 118 9.12 -92.57 19.91
C LEU A 118 7.67 -92.73 19.46
N PHE A 119 7.15 -93.96 19.46
CA PHE A 119 5.80 -94.31 19.01
C PHE A 119 5.42 -95.68 19.55
N ALA A 120 4.14 -96.04 19.50
CA ALA A 120 3.67 -97.40 19.77
C ALA A 120 3.26 -98.11 18.49
N THR A 121 3.43 -99.43 18.46
CA THR A 121 3.01 -100.30 17.36
C THR A 121 1.81 -101.12 17.79
N ALA A 122 0.71 -100.97 17.05
CA ALA A 122 -0.45 -101.85 17.11
C ALA A 122 -0.21 -103.02 16.16
N GLY A 123 -0.21 -104.27 16.65
CA GLY A 123 0.02 -105.48 15.86
C GLY A 123 -1.09 -106.51 16.08
N SER A 124 -1.67 -107.05 14.99
CA SER A 124 -2.88 -107.89 15.04
C SER A 124 -3.99 -107.28 15.91
N CYS A 125 -4.08 -105.94 15.91
CA CYS A 125 -4.90 -105.15 16.81
C CYS A 125 -5.96 -104.41 16.00
N PRO A 126 -7.06 -105.09 15.64
CA PRO A 126 -8.14 -104.47 14.89
C PRO A 126 -8.79 -103.33 15.64
N ASN A 127 -8.87 -103.41 16.99
CA ASN A 127 -9.61 -102.47 17.82
C ASN A 127 -8.73 -101.96 18.98
N LEU A 128 -8.28 -100.71 18.87
CA LEU A 128 -7.47 -100.04 19.88
C LEU A 128 -8.35 -99.10 20.70
N GLN A 129 -8.47 -99.33 22.01
CA GLN A 129 -9.37 -98.57 22.88
C GLN A 129 -8.63 -97.85 24.00
N CYS A 130 -9.13 -96.67 24.38
CA CYS A 130 -8.75 -95.99 25.61
C CYS A 130 -10.00 -95.50 26.32
N ASN A 131 -10.06 -95.77 27.62
CA ASN A 131 -11.07 -95.24 28.53
C ASN A 131 -10.41 -94.13 29.35
N PHE A 132 -11.13 -93.05 29.63
CA PHE A 132 -10.55 -91.93 30.34
C PHE A 132 -11.45 -91.35 31.43
N THR A 133 -10.84 -91.10 32.57
CA THR A 133 -11.39 -90.38 33.71
C THR A 133 -10.40 -89.26 34.10
N PRO A 134 -10.81 -87.98 34.18
CA PRO A 134 -12.15 -87.46 33.89
C PRO A 134 -12.52 -87.55 32.40
N ALA A 135 -13.83 -87.45 32.13
CA ALA A 135 -14.41 -87.38 30.79
C ALA A 135 -13.92 -86.15 30.01
N ILE A 136 -13.95 -86.21 28.68
CA ILE A 136 -13.58 -85.09 27.80
C ILE A 136 -14.86 -84.39 27.34
N ALA A 137 -14.93 -83.08 27.47
CA ALA A 137 -16.05 -82.28 26.95
C ALA A 137 -15.96 -82.22 25.42
N GLY A 138 -16.90 -82.87 24.72
CA GLY A 138 -16.90 -82.97 23.26
C GLY A 138 -17.13 -81.63 22.55
N ALA A 139 -17.90 -80.71 23.14
CA ALA A 139 -18.08 -79.35 22.62
C ALA A 139 -16.77 -78.53 22.65
N GLU A 140 -15.96 -78.72 23.69
CA GLU A 140 -14.67 -78.02 23.85
C GLU A 140 -13.54 -78.69 23.05
N ASN A 141 -13.73 -79.95 22.67
CA ASN A 141 -12.76 -80.77 21.93
C ASN A 141 -13.41 -81.42 20.69
N PRO A 142 -13.87 -80.62 19.70
CA PRO A 142 -14.63 -81.13 18.58
C PRO A 142 -13.76 -81.78 17.49
N PHE A 143 -12.44 -81.77 17.62
CA PHE A 143 -11.53 -82.39 16.66
C PHE A 143 -10.69 -83.48 17.31
N LEU A 144 -10.40 -84.55 16.58
CA LEU A 144 -9.41 -85.55 16.96
C LEU A 144 -8.34 -85.62 15.88
N ARG A 145 -7.07 -85.66 16.28
CA ARG A 145 -5.92 -85.80 15.39
C ARG A 145 -5.12 -87.03 15.78
N ILE A 146 -4.72 -87.84 14.80
CA ILE A 146 -3.86 -89.00 14.97
C ILE A 146 -2.69 -88.91 14.00
N ARG A 147 -1.47 -89.15 14.52
CA ARG A 147 -0.28 -89.32 13.68
C ARG A 147 0.10 -90.78 13.64
N LEU A 148 0.00 -91.37 12.46
CA LEU A 148 0.24 -92.80 12.26
C LEU A 148 1.02 -93.08 10.97
N ARG A 149 1.53 -94.30 10.83
CA ARG A 149 1.99 -94.87 9.55
C ARG A 149 1.65 -96.36 9.49
N ARG A 150 1.37 -96.85 8.29
CA ARG A 150 1.05 -98.26 8.06
C ARG A 150 2.34 -99.09 7.95
N ARG A 151 2.35 -100.29 8.53
CA ARG A 151 3.36 -101.33 8.31
C ARG A 151 2.67 -102.67 8.06
N ASN A 152 2.97 -103.34 6.95
CA ASN A 152 2.43 -104.68 6.69
C ASN A 152 0.89 -104.82 6.65
N THR A 153 0.14 -103.73 6.42
CA THR A 153 -1.32 -103.74 6.20
C THR A 153 -1.70 -103.02 4.89
N THR A 154 -2.66 -103.59 4.16
CA THR A 154 -3.21 -103.04 2.90
C THR A 154 -4.54 -102.31 3.09
N ARG A 155 -5.06 -102.24 4.33
CA ARG A 155 -6.37 -101.67 4.61
C ARG A 155 -6.33 -100.14 4.52
N ALA A 156 -7.23 -99.57 3.73
CA ALA A 156 -7.42 -98.12 3.61
C ALA A 156 -8.53 -97.58 4.51
N GLY A 157 -9.51 -98.41 4.91
CA GLY A 157 -10.66 -97.97 5.70
C GLY A 157 -10.53 -98.31 7.18
N ALA A 158 -10.78 -97.34 8.04
CA ALA A 158 -10.81 -97.49 9.48
C ALA A 158 -12.11 -96.88 10.06
N GLN A 159 -12.48 -97.29 11.27
CA GLN A 159 -13.62 -96.71 11.97
C GLN A 159 -13.17 -96.18 13.33
N MET A 160 -13.83 -95.15 13.82
CA MET A 160 -13.71 -94.70 15.19
C MET A 160 -15.07 -94.84 15.86
N TYR A 161 -15.09 -95.33 17.09
CA TYR A 161 -16.24 -95.35 17.96
C TYR A 161 -15.93 -94.56 19.23
N TRP A 162 -16.96 -94.04 19.88
CA TRP A 162 -16.81 -93.44 21.20
C TRP A 162 -17.99 -93.76 22.10
N ALA A 163 -17.73 -93.68 23.41
CA ALA A 163 -18.74 -93.79 24.45
C ALA A 163 -18.90 -92.41 25.10
N ASN A 164 -20.13 -92.09 25.48
CA ASN A 164 -20.48 -90.84 26.13
C ASN A 164 -21.44 -91.09 27.30
N GLU A 165 -21.92 -90.02 27.93
CA GLU A 165 -22.93 -90.08 29.00
C GLU A 165 -24.24 -90.78 28.61
N ASP A 166 -24.59 -90.84 27.32
CA ASP A 166 -25.82 -91.46 26.83
C ASP A 166 -25.66 -92.98 26.55
N GLY A 167 -24.45 -93.53 26.68
CA GLY A 167 -24.20 -94.97 26.57
C GLY A 167 -22.82 -95.37 26.02
N GLY A 168 -22.60 -96.68 25.96
CA GLY A 168 -21.33 -97.28 25.51
C GLY A 168 -21.03 -97.12 24.02
N LEU A 169 -19.96 -97.79 23.54
CA LEU A 169 -19.56 -97.82 22.14
C LEU A 169 -20.69 -98.42 21.27
N ALA A 170 -21.22 -97.65 20.32
CA ALA A 170 -22.38 -98.05 19.50
C ALA A 170 -22.32 -97.48 18.08
N GLU A 171 -23.07 -98.05 17.13
CA GLU A 171 -23.13 -97.60 15.72
C GLU A 171 -23.57 -96.12 15.58
N ALA A 172 -24.45 -95.65 16.47
CA ALA A 172 -24.88 -94.25 16.50
C ALA A 172 -23.79 -93.26 16.98
N ARG A 173 -22.62 -93.77 17.41
CA ARG A 173 -21.45 -93.02 17.89
C ARG A 173 -20.20 -93.53 17.19
N ARG A 174 -20.25 -93.51 15.86
CA ARG A 174 -19.20 -94.00 14.96
C ARG A 174 -18.87 -92.98 13.87
N MET A 175 -17.62 -92.95 13.46
CA MET A 175 -17.20 -92.25 12.25
C MET A 175 -16.24 -93.10 11.41
N ALA A 176 -16.51 -93.18 10.11
CA ALA A 176 -15.61 -93.81 9.15
C ALA A 176 -14.51 -92.85 8.74
N TRP A 177 -13.31 -93.37 8.50
CA TRP A 177 -12.20 -92.60 7.98
C TRP A 177 -11.24 -93.45 7.16
N THR A 178 -10.35 -92.79 6.44
CA THR A 178 -9.40 -93.43 5.53
C THR A 178 -7.97 -93.18 5.93
N ILE A 179 -7.15 -94.22 5.88
CA ILE A 179 -5.69 -94.13 5.96
C ILE A 179 -5.16 -94.08 4.53
N SER A 180 -4.31 -93.09 4.21
CA SER A 180 -3.75 -92.96 2.87
C SER A 180 -2.89 -94.17 2.51
N LEU A 181 -3.16 -94.75 1.34
CA LEU A 181 -2.33 -95.79 0.73
C LEU A 181 -1.16 -95.22 -0.09
N ALA A 182 -1.15 -93.90 -0.36
CA ALA A 182 -0.17 -93.25 -1.22
C ALA A 182 1.23 -93.13 -0.57
N THR A 183 1.31 -93.26 0.75
CA THR A 183 2.57 -93.24 1.50
C THR A 183 2.57 -94.31 2.59
N ASN A 184 3.76 -94.85 2.87
CA ASN A 184 4.02 -95.69 4.04
C ASN A 184 4.74 -94.90 5.15
N ASP A 185 4.97 -93.60 4.95
CA ASP A 185 5.54 -92.69 5.95
C ASP A 185 4.44 -92.08 6.83
N TRP A 186 4.86 -91.35 7.88
CA TRP A 186 3.99 -90.68 8.84
C TRP A 186 2.99 -89.74 8.17
N GLN A 187 1.72 -89.87 8.58
CA GLN A 187 0.64 -89.00 8.17
C GLN A 187 -0.17 -88.55 9.39
N ASP A 188 -0.56 -87.27 9.39
CA ASP A 188 -1.47 -86.68 10.36
C ASP A 188 -2.88 -86.72 9.77
N ILE A 189 -3.80 -87.39 10.47
CA ILE A 189 -5.19 -87.53 10.08
C ILE A 189 -6.03 -86.80 11.12
N GLU A 190 -6.92 -85.94 10.66
CA GLU A 190 -7.81 -85.15 11.52
C GLU A 190 -9.27 -85.49 11.24
N PHE A 191 -10.04 -85.53 12.32
CA PHE A 191 -11.44 -85.86 12.38
C PHE A 191 -12.21 -84.64 12.87
N ASP A 192 -13.19 -84.18 12.10
CA ASP A 192 -14.13 -83.15 12.54
C ASP A 192 -15.39 -83.82 13.11
N LEU A 193 -15.57 -83.68 14.42
CA LEU A 193 -16.68 -84.25 15.18
C LEU A 193 -17.65 -83.15 15.65
N SER A 194 -17.43 -81.89 15.26
CA SER A 194 -18.22 -80.73 15.69
C SER A 194 -19.70 -80.84 15.33
N GLY A 195 -20.01 -81.48 14.20
CA GLY A 195 -21.38 -81.71 13.73
C GLY A 195 -22.02 -83.00 14.26
N HIS A 196 -21.29 -83.86 14.96
CA HIS A 196 -21.79 -85.18 15.31
C HIS A 196 -22.58 -85.13 16.63
N ALA A 197 -23.88 -85.42 16.60
CA ALA A 197 -24.79 -85.30 17.76
C ALA A 197 -24.38 -86.15 18.97
N GLY A 198 -23.79 -87.32 18.74
CA GLY A 198 -23.22 -88.15 19.81
C GLY A 198 -21.91 -87.64 20.43
N TRP A 199 -21.32 -86.56 19.90
CA TRP A 199 -20.04 -85.98 20.35
C TRP A 199 -20.22 -84.55 20.86
N ASN A 200 -20.81 -83.68 20.06
CA ASN A 200 -20.98 -82.28 20.41
C ASN A 200 -21.96 -82.12 21.59
N GLY A 201 -21.57 -81.33 22.59
CA GLY A 201 -22.36 -81.13 23.82
C GLY A 201 -22.37 -82.32 24.78
N LYS A 202 -21.54 -83.36 24.55
CA LYS A 202 -21.51 -84.58 25.36
C LYS A 202 -20.21 -84.77 26.12
N SER A 203 -20.28 -85.44 27.27
CA SER A 203 -19.09 -85.93 27.99
C SER A 203 -18.65 -87.26 27.40
N ILE A 204 -17.51 -87.26 26.70
CA ILE A 204 -16.91 -88.44 26.10
C ILE A 204 -16.11 -89.18 27.18
N ILE A 205 -16.19 -90.50 27.23
CA ILE A 205 -15.56 -91.32 28.30
C ILE A 205 -14.66 -92.43 27.75
N ALA A 206 -14.81 -92.79 26.48
CA ALA A 206 -13.92 -93.73 25.81
C ALA A 206 -13.88 -93.47 24.31
N ILE A 207 -12.75 -93.80 23.69
CA ILE A 207 -12.56 -93.81 22.23
C ILE A 207 -12.00 -95.18 21.83
N ARG A 208 -12.51 -95.75 20.75
CA ARG A 208 -12.00 -96.96 20.12
C ARG A 208 -11.71 -96.70 18.64
N LEU A 209 -10.55 -97.13 18.18
CA LEU A 209 -10.09 -97.03 16.81
C LEU A 209 -10.01 -98.42 16.19
N ASP A 210 -10.89 -98.68 15.24
CA ASP A 210 -11.00 -99.95 14.53
C ASP A 210 -10.22 -99.87 13.21
N MET A 211 -8.89 -99.96 13.30
CA MET A 211 -7.96 -99.65 12.20
C MET A 211 -7.58 -100.87 11.35
N MET A 212 -7.71 -102.08 11.86
CA MET A 212 -7.53 -103.33 11.08
C MET A 212 -8.81 -104.19 11.13
N SER A 213 -8.93 -105.19 10.26
CA SER A 213 -10.01 -106.21 10.36
C SER A 213 -9.49 -107.46 11.06
N ALA A 214 -10.40 -108.31 11.56
CA ALA A 214 -10.04 -109.59 12.18
C ALA A 214 -9.29 -110.56 11.23
N SER A 215 -9.34 -110.30 9.92
CA SER A 215 -8.63 -111.05 8.88
C SER A 215 -7.19 -110.57 8.62
N ASP A 216 -6.77 -109.45 9.20
CA ASP A 216 -5.44 -108.85 9.01
C ASP A 216 -4.48 -109.34 10.11
N THR A 217 -4.09 -110.62 10.02
CA THR A 217 -3.32 -111.31 11.08
C THR A 217 -1.83 -110.98 11.11
N THR A 218 -1.34 -110.16 10.17
CA THR A 218 0.06 -109.71 10.08
C THR A 218 0.20 -108.19 10.01
N GLY A 219 -0.93 -107.47 10.06
CA GLY A 219 -0.97 -106.01 9.96
C GLY A 219 -0.40 -105.31 11.18
N GLU A 220 0.36 -104.24 10.93
CA GLU A 220 0.92 -103.36 11.93
C GLU A 220 0.64 -101.88 11.61
N ILE A 221 0.38 -101.06 12.64
CA ILE A 221 0.28 -99.60 12.49
C ILE A 221 1.10 -98.96 13.59
N ASP A 222 2.02 -98.09 13.21
CA ASP A 222 2.73 -97.24 14.17
C ASP A 222 1.93 -95.98 14.43
N ILE A 223 1.86 -95.58 15.70
CA ILE A 223 1.11 -94.40 16.15
C ILE A 223 2.04 -93.59 17.05
N ALA A 224 2.34 -92.37 16.64
CA ALA A 224 3.16 -91.44 17.40
C ALA A 224 2.34 -90.75 18.47
N TYR A 225 1.17 -90.22 18.09
CA TYR A 225 0.26 -89.60 19.04
C TYR A 225 -1.19 -89.69 18.60
N ILE A 226 -2.08 -89.61 19.57
CA ILE A 226 -3.52 -89.32 19.40
C ILE A 226 -3.83 -88.10 20.25
N ALA A 227 -4.58 -87.14 19.74
CA ALA A 227 -4.99 -85.98 20.50
C ALA A 227 -6.43 -85.59 20.17
N VAL A 228 -7.19 -85.19 21.18
CA VAL A 228 -8.47 -84.50 21.02
C VAL A 228 -8.32 -83.06 21.45
N GLY A 229 -8.99 -82.17 20.74
CA GLY A 229 -8.74 -80.76 20.89
C GLY A 229 -9.67 -79.91 20.05
N ARG A 230 -9.29 -78.65 19.98
CA ARG A 230 -9.99 -77.63 19.20
C ARG A 230 -8.99 -76.94 18.30
N ARG A 231 -9.50 -76.36 17.21
CA ARG A 231 -8.75 -75.31 16.52
C ARG A 231 -8.82 -74.07 17.42
N SER A 232 -7.68 -73.59 17.88
CA SER A 232 -7.67 -72.42 18.76
C SER A 232 -7.98 -71.17 17.96
N ILE A 233 -9.06 -70.48 18.32
CA ILE A 233 -9.36 -69.13 17.86
C ILE A 233 -8.47 -68.12 18.59
N ALA A 234 -7.63 -68.48 19.57
CA ALA A 234 -6.82 -67.51 20.34
C ALA A 234 -5.74 -66.77 19.51
N ALA A 235 -5.45 -67.21 18.27
CA ALA A 235 -4.72 -66.38 17.29
C ALA A 235 -5.53 -65.16 16.80
N SER A 236 -6.82 -65.07 17.16
CA SER A 236 -7.72 -63.98 16.79
C SER A 236 -7.40 -62.70 17.53
N ALA A 237 -6.85 -62.69 18.74
CA ALA A 237 -6.57 -61.43 19.44
C ALA A 237 -5.39 -60.69 18.80
N GLU A 238 -4.31 -61.39 18.47
CA GLU A 238 -3.16 -60.83 17.76
C GLU A 238 -3.49 -60.52 16.29
N ALA A 239 -4.26 -61.39 15.62
CA ALA A 239 -4.73 -61.12 14.26
C ALA A 239 -5.73 -59.95 14.20
N VAL A 240 -6.63 -59.83 15.18
CA VAL A 240 -7.56 -58.68 15.30
C VAL A 240 -6.82 -57.42 15.72
N SER A 241 -5.81 -57.50 16.60
CA SER A 241 -4.96 -56.35 16.94
C SER A 241 -4.15 -55.88 15.73
N SER A 242 -3.56 -56.80 14.97
CA SER A 242 -2.82 -56.48 13.74
C SER A 242 -3.75 -55.91 12.67
N LEU A 243 -4.95 -56.46 12.54
CA LEU A 243 -5.98 -55.93 11.65
C LEU A 243 -6.44 -54.54 12.08
N SER A 244 -6.65 -54.31 13.38
CA SER A 244 -7.03 -53.01 13.93
C SER A 244 -5.95 -51.96 13.69
N SER A 245 -4.68 -52.31 13.88
CA SER A 245 -3.56 -51.43 13.57
C SER A 245 -3.46 -51.14 12.07
N ALA A 246 -3.60 -52.16 11.21
CA ALA A 246 -3.57 -51.98 9.77
C ALA A 246 -4.75 -51.12 9.26
N VAL A 247 -5.94 -51.29 9.83
CA VAL A 247 -7.12 -50.46 9.53
C VAL A 247 -6.93 -49.03 10.02
N SER A 248 -6.36 -48.83 11.21
CA SER A 248 -6.04 -47.49 11.73
C SER A 248 -4.99 -46.78 10.88
N ASP A 249 -3.96 -47.50 10.40
CA ASP A 249 -2.95 -46.96 9.50
C ASP A 249 -3.53 -46.63 8.11
N ALA A 250 -4.45 -47.47 7.61
CA ALA A 250 -5.18 -47.19 6.39
C ALA A 250 -6.06 -45.94 6.54
N ASP A 251 -6.75 -45.77 7.66
CA ASP A 251 -7.57 -44.59 7.96
C ASP A 251 -6.74 -43.30 8.02
N GLY A 252 -5.59 -43.33 8.70
CA GLY A 252 -4.65 -42.20 8.72
C GLY A 252 -4.11 -41.81 7.33
N LYS A 253 -3.82 -42.82 6.49
CA LYS A 253 -3.38 -42.60 5.10
C LYS A 253 -4.50 -42.08 4.21
N LEU A 254 -5.71 -42.61 4.33
CA LEU A 254 -6.90 -42.11 3.63
C LEU A 254 -7.23 -40.67 4.02
N THR A 255 -7.09 -40.32 5.30
CA THR A 255 -7.23 -38.94 5.80
C THR A 255 -6.20 -38.01 5.16
N THR A 256 -4.93 -38.44 5.11
CA THR A 256 -3.85 -37.69 4.45
C THR A 256 -4.12 -37.50 2.95
N GLN A 257 -4.68 -38.52 2.30
CA GLN A 257 -5.08 -38.48 0.90
C GLN A 257 -6.27 -37.53 0.68
N GLY A 258 -7.27 -37.54 1.57
CA GLY A 258 -8.38 -36.59 1.58
C GLY A 258 -7.91 -35.14 1.67
N GLN A 259 -6.95 -34.85 2.54
CA GLN A 259 -6.33 -33.53 2.64
C GLN A 259 -5.57 -33.14 1.36
N SER A 260 -4.88 -34.09 0.74
CA SER A 260 -4.19 -33.87 -0.55
C SER A 260 -5.18 -33.62 -1.70
N ILE A 261 -6.35 -34.27 -1.69
CA ILE A 261 -7.44 -34.06 -2.66
C ILE A 261 -8.09 -32.68 -2.46
N ILE A 262 -8.32 -32.25 -1.21
CA ILE A 262 -8.80 -30.90 -0.90
C ILE A 262 -7.78 -29.86 -1.38
N GLY A 263 -6.49 -30.08 -1.13
CA GLY A 263 -5.42 -29.22 -1.65
C GLY A 263 -5.41 -29.14 -3.18
N LEU A 264 -5.68 -30.25 -3.87
CA LEU A 264 -5.84 -30.30 -5.32
C LEU A 264 -7.08 -29.54 -5.80
N GLN A 265 -8.24 -29.69 -5.14
CA GLN A 265 -9.45 -28.94 -5.47
C GLN A 265 -9.24 -27.44 -5.32
N ASN A 266 -8.54 -27.01 -4.26
CA ASN A 266 -8.19 -25.61 -4.04
C ASN A 266 -7.22 -25.09 -5.11
N GLY A 267 -6.20 -25.87 -5.45
CA GLY A 267 -5.26 -25.55 -6.52
C GLY A 267 -5.96 -25.44 -7.89
N LEU A 268 -6.79 -26.41 -8.23
CA LEU A 268 -7.57 -26.42 -9.47
C LEU A 268 -8.55 -25.24 -9.54
N THR A 269 -9.22 -24.92 -8.43
CA THR A 269 -10.10 -23.74 -8.33
C THR A 269 -9.32 -22.46 -8.59
N THR A 270 -8.14 -22.33 -8.00
CA THR A 270 -7.25 -21.17 -8.20
C THR A 270 -6.79 -21.06 -9.65
N THR A 271 -6.38 -22.17 -10.27
CA THR A 271 -6.01 -22.21 -11.69
C THR A 271 -7.19 -21.83 -12.57
N ASN A 272 -8.40 -22.33 -12.29
CA ASN A 272 -9.59 -22.05 -13.09
C ASN A 272 -10.01 -20.56 -12.99
N GLN A 273 -9.86 -19.96 -11.81
CA GLN A 273 -10.01 -18.51 -11.62
C GLN A 273 -8.96 -17.73 -12.40
N GLY A 274 -7.69 -18.17 -12.39
CA GLY A 274 -6.62 -17.55 -13.17
C GLY A 274 -6.86 -17.62 -14.68
N VAL A 275 -7.35 -18.75 -15.18
CA VAL A 275 -7.74 -18.93 -16.59
C VAL A 275 -8.92 -18.02 -16.95
N THR A 276 -9.93 -17.95 -16.08
CA THR A 276 -11.09 -17.06 -16.28
C THR A 276 -10.66 -15.59 -16.33
N ALA A 277 -9.77 -15.17 -15.43
CA ALA A 277 -9.21 -13.82 -15.42
C ALA A 277 -8.39 -13.51 -16.68
N ALA A 278 -7.57 -14.47 -17.14
CA ALA A 278 -6.82 -14.34 -18.38
C ALA A 278 -7.76 -14.26 -19.60
N GLN A 279 -8.83 -15.04 -19.63
CA GLN A 279 -9.84 -14.99 -20.68
C GLN A 279 -10.62 -13.67 -20.67
N GLN A 280 -10.99 -13.16 -19.50
CA GLN A 280 -11.59 -11.83 -19.36
C GLN A 280 -10.64 -10.72 -19.80
N ALA A 281 -9.35 -10.80 -19.46
CA ALA A 281 -8.34 -9.84 -19.91
C ALA A 281 -8.15 -9.88 -21.44
N ALA A 282 -8.14 -11.08 -22.03
CA ALA A 282 -8.11 -11.25 -23.48
C ALA A 282 -9.38 -10.69 -24.15
N GLN A 283 -10.56 -10.95 -23.57
CA GLN A 283 -11.83 -10.42 -24.06
C GLN A 283 -11.90 -8.90 -23.94
N ALA A 284 -11.40 -8.33 -22.84
CA ALA A 284 -11.31 -6.89 -22.62
C ALA A 284 -10.32 -6.24 -23.60
N ALA A 285 -9.17 -6.88 -23.86
CA ALA A 285 -8.22 -6.43 -24.88
C ALA A 285 -8.82 -6.50 -26.29
N ALA A 286 -9.54 -7.57 -26.62
CA ALA A 286 -10.26 -7.70 -27.89
C ALA A 286 -11.39 -6.67 -28.03
N THR A 287 -12.12 -6.39 -26.94
CA THR A 287 -13.15 -5.35 -26.89
C THR A 287 -12.53 -3.97 -27.04
N ALA A 288 -11.41 -3.68 -26.37
CA ALA A 288 -10.68 -2.43 -26.49
C ALA A 288 -10.11 -2.23 -27.90
N ALA A 289 -9.64 -3.30 -28.55
CA ALA A 289 -9.22 -3.29 -29.94
C ALA A 289 -10.40 -3.04 -30.91
N GLY A 290 -11.56 -3.66 -30.64
CA GLY A 290 -12.81 -3.46 -31.40
C GLY A 290 -13.52 -2.12 -31.13
N ALA A 291 -13.19 -1.43 -30.03
CA ALA A 291 -13.80 -0.18 -29.59
C ALA A 291 -13.12 1.09 -30.13
N LYS A 292 -12.12 0.97 -31.01
CA LYS A 292 -11.51 2.16 -31.66
C LYS A 292 -12.48 2.74 -32.68
N GLY A 293 -13.36 3.63 -32.24
CA GLY A 293 -14.16 4.47 -33.13
C GLY A 293 -13.32 5.57 -33.77
N GLU A 294 -13.79 6.06 -34.91
CA GLU A 294 -13.19 7.16 -35.65
C GLU A 294 -13.41 8.48 -34.88
N VAL A 295 -12.39 9.34 -34.81
CA VAL A 295 -12.52 10.72 -34.29
C VAL A 295 -12.72 11.66 -35.48
N ILE A 296 -13.91 12.23 -35.57
CA ILE A 296 -14.38 13.03 -36.71
C ILE A 296 -14.37 14.50 -36.29
N TYR A 297 -13.82 15.40 -37.10
CA TYR A 297 -13.76 16.83 -36.79
C TYR A 297 -14.56 17.64 -37.81
N GLY A 298 -15.48 18.51 -37.36
CA GLY A 298 -16.22 19.39 -38.28
C GLY A 298 -17.44 20.07 -37.65
N SER A 299 -17.95 21.12 -38.29
CA SER A 299 -19.09 21.92 -37.83
C SER A 299 -20.46 21.37 -38.23
N SER A 300 -20.49 20.24 -38.95
CA SER A 300 -21.72 19.59 -39.40
C SER A 300 -21.77 18.15 -38.90
N ALA A 301 -22.97 17.70 -38.52
CA ALA A 301 -23.15 16.37 -37.95
C ALA A 301 -22.70 15.27 -38.93
N PRO A 302 -21.93 14.26 -38.47
CA PRO A 302 -21.46 13.18 -39.33
C PRO A 302 -22.59 12.43 -40.04
N ALA A 303 -22.29 12.02 -41.27
CA ALA A 303 -23.17 11.26 -42.14
C ALA A 303 -23.62 9.92 -41.51
N ALA A 304 -24.69 9.33 -42.05
CA ALA A 304 -25.39 8.21 -41.41
C ALA A 304 -24.52 6.96 -41.21
N ASP A 305 -23.56 6.72 -42.10
CA ASP A 305 -22.56 5.65 -42.04
C ASP A 305 -21.57 5.82 -40.88
N LYS A 306 -21.42 7.03 -40.34
CA LYS A 306 -20.52 7.37 -39.23
C LYS A 306 -21.23 7.40 -37.87
N ARG A 307 -22.53 7.15 -37.82
CA ARG A 307 -23.39 7.12 -36.61
C ARG A 307 -23.23 5.81 -35.85
N LEU A 308 -22.00 5.50 -35.43
CA LEU A 308 -21.67 4.34 -34.61
C LEU A 308 -21.37 4.79 -33.19
N ALA A 309 -21.81 4.02 -32.19
CA ALA A 309 -21.66 4.39 -30.78
C ALA A 309 -20.19 4.55 -30.33
N GLN A 310 -19.27 3.88 -31.02
CA GLN A 310 -17.83 4.01 -30.79
C GLN A 310 -17.22 5.32 -31.34
N ASN A 311 -17.82 5.95 -32.36
CA ASN A 311 -17.25 7.14 -33.02
C ASN A 311 -17.42 8.40 -32.17
N LEU A 312 -16.42 9.26 -32.17
CA LEU A 312 -16.41 10.54 -31.46
C LEU A 312 -16.41 11.68 -32.48
N TRP A 313 -17.43 12.53 -32.47
CA TRP A 313 -17.48 13.73 -33.28
C TRP A 313 -17.08 14.95 -32.46
N ILE A 314 -16.05 15.67 -32.88
CA ILE A 314 -15.70 16.98 -32.37
C ILE A 314 -16.46 18.02 -33.19
N ASP A 315 -17.59 18.47 -32.65
CA ASP A 315 -18.38 19.55 -33.21
C ASP A 315 -17.61 20.85 -33.02
N THR A 316 -17.29 21.54 -34.12
CA THR A 316 -16.52 22.80 -34.10
C THR A 316 -17.39 24.04 -34.31
N THR A 317 -18.72 23.89 -34.26
CA THR A 317 -19.66 25.00 -34.45
C THR A 317 -19.43 26.10 -33.41
N GLY A 318 -19.33 27.35 -33.85
CA GLY A 318 -19.13 28.50 -32.95
C GLY A 318 -17.77 28.54 -32.24
N ASN A 319 -16.74 27.87 -32.80
CA ASN A 319 -15.39 27.73 -32.20
C ASN A 319 -15.34 26.99 -30.86
N ALA A 320 -16.41 26.32 -30.44
CA ALA A 320 -16.41 25.46 -29.26
C ALA A 320 -16.16 24.02 -29.69
N ASN A 321 -14.96 23.47 -29.44
CA ASN A 321 -14.62 22.06 -29.74
C ASN A 321 -15.36 21.11 -28.79
N THR A 322 -16.64 20.85 -29.06
CA THR A 322 -17.53 20.09 -28.18
C THR A 322 -17.55 18.61 -28.60
N PRO A 323 -17.01 17.68 -27.80
CA PRO A 323 -17.05 16.27 -28.14
C PRO A 323 -18.46 15.70 -28.01
N LYS A 324 -18.95 15.02 -29.04
CA LYS A 324 -20.26 14.37 -29.11
C LYS A 324 -20.12 12.90 -29.48
N ARG A 325 -20.92 12.01 -28.86
CA ARG A 325 -21.04 10.59 -29.21
C ARG A 325 -22.43 10.28 -29.74
N TRP A 326 -22.50 9.30 -30.63
CA TRP A 326 -23.77 8.79 -31.12
C TRP A 326 -24.42 7.85 -30.10
N ASN A 327 -25.62 8.17 -29.63
CA ASN A 327 -26.35 7.36 -28.64
C ASN A 327 -27.35 6.36 -29.26
N GLY A 328 -27.34 6.20 -30.58
CA GLY A 328 -28.32 5.39 -31.32
C GLY A 328 -29.40 6.22 -32.04
N SER A 329 -29.66 7.45 -31.60
CA SER A 329 -30.70 8.33 -32.18
C SER A 329 -30.24 9.76 -32.45
N ALA A 330 -29.26 10.27 -31.71
CA ALA A 330 -28.70 11.61 -31.86
C ALA A 330 -27.21 11.67 -31.46
N TRP A 331 -26.52 12.70 -31.94
CA TRP A 331 -25.17 13.06 -31.48
C TRP A 331 -25.31 13.89 -30.20
N VAL A 332 -24.97 13.29 -29.05
CA VAL A 332 -25.13 13.90 -27.73
C VAL A 332 -23.75 14.31 -27.19
N ALA A 333 -23.68 15.46 -26.53
CA ALA A 333 -22.45 15.93 -25.87
C ALA A 333 -21.95 14.89 -24.87
N VAL A 334 -20.65 14.60 -24.92
CA VAL A 334 -20.01 13.70 -23.97
C VAL A 334 -19.71 14.50 -22.71
N SER A 335 -20.52 14.31 -21.67
CA SER A 335 -20.17 14.73 -20.31
C SER A 335 -19.11 13.76 -19.73
N ASP A 336 -18.22 14.29 -18.90
CA ASP A 336 -16.92 13.74 -18.49
C ASP A 336 -16.80 12.20 -18.41
N LYS A 337 -16.00 11.64 -19.32
CA LYS A 337 -15.66 10.20 -19.39
C LYS A 337 -14.95 9.73 -18.12
N VAL A 338 -14.18 10.59 -17.46
CA VAL A 338 -13.42 10.25 -16.25
C VAL A 338 -14.36 9.95 -15.09
N ALA A 339 -15.47 10.68 -14.95
CA ALA A 339 -16.46 10.43 -13.90
C ALA A 339 -17.17 9.06 -14.07
N THR A 340 -17.43 8.66 -15.31
CA THR A 340 -18.08 7.36 -15.61
C THR A 340 -17.10 6.21 -15.43
N ASP A 341 -15.85 6.37 -15.89
CA ASP A 341 -14.80 5.36 -15.71
C ASP A 341 -14.40 5.23 -14.23
N ALA A 342 -14.36 6.32 -13.46
CA ALA A 342 -14.11 6.32 -12.02
C ALA A 342 -15.24 5.65 -11.23
N ALA A 343 -16.51 5.87 -11.60
CA ALA A 343 -17.65 5.18 -11.01
C ALA A 343 -17.62 3.67 -11.31
N ALA A 344 -17.26 3.28 -12.54
CA ALA A 344 -17.10 1.87 -12.92
C ALA A 344 -15.91 1.20 -12.23
N ALA A 345 -14.78 1.92 -12.07
CA ALA A 345 -13.60 1.46 -11.34
C ALA A 345 -13.90 1.31 -9.84
N ALA A 346 -14.65 2.24 -9.24
CA ALA A 346 -15.10 2.16 -7.85
C ALA A 346 -16.08 0.99 -7.64
N ALA A 347 -17.02 0.76 -8.56
CA ALA A 347 -17.93 -0.39 -8.52
C ALA A 347 -17.19 -1.73 -8.68
N SER A 348 -16.18 -1.79 -9.55
CA SER A 348 -15.33 -2.97 -9.75
C SER A 348 -14.45 -3.24 -8.52
N ALA A 349 -13.87 -2.19 -7.91
CA ALA A 349 -13.12 -2.30 -6.66
C ALA A 349 -14.01 -2.76 -5.49
N LEU A 350 -15.23 -2.23 -5.39
CA LEU A 350 -16.21 -2.65 -4.38
C LEU A 350 -16.60 -4.13 -4.56
N SER A 351 -16.80 -4.57 -5.81
CA SER A 351 -17.09 -5.98 -6.12
C SER A 351 -15.90 -6.89 -5.81
N GLN A 352 -14.66 -6.48 -6.11
CA GLN A 352 -13.46 -7.27 -5.83
C GLN A 352 -13.14 -7.36 -4.33
N VAL A 353 -13.44 -6.32 -3.56
CA VAL A 353 -13.34 -6.34 -2.09
C VAL A 353 -14.38 -7.28 -1.49
N ALA A 354 -15.62 -7.30 -2.00
CA ALA A 354 -16.64 -8.27 -1.60
C ALA A 354 -16.21 -9.72 -1.90
N THR A 355 -15.63 -10.00 -3.08
CA THR A 355 -15.17 -11.36 -3.43
C THR A 355 -13.94 -11.83 -2.62
N LYS A 356 -13.01 -10.92 -2.25
CA LYS A 356 -11.79 -11.28 -1.48
C LYS A 356 -12.02 -11.39 0.03
N ALA A 357 -12.95 -10.63 0.60
CA ALA A 357 -13.22 -10.68 2.03
C ALA A 357 -14.06 -11.91 2.44
N GLU A 358 -14.90 -12.44 1.53
CA GLU A 358 -15.88 -13.48 1.90
C GLU A 358 -15.45 -14.93 1.63
N ALA A 359 -14.56 -15.22 0.67
CA ALA A 359 -14.34 -16.62 0.27
C ALA A 359 -13.20 -17.33 1.02
N SER A 360 -12.00 -16.74 1.05
CA SER A 360 -10.80 -17.43 1.57
C SER A 360 -10.64 -17.33 3.08
N ALA A 361 -10.94 -16.16 3.66
CA ALA A 361 -10.90 -15.93 5.10
C ALA A 361 -12.03 -16.67 5.82
N VAL A 362 -13.25 -16.63 5.27
CA VAL A 362 -14.39 -17.38 5.82
C VAL A 362 -14.19 -18.88 5.62
N SER A 363 -13.71 -19.37 4.47
CA SER A 363 -13.42 -20.82 4.33
C SER A 363 -12.32 -21.30 5.28
N SER A 364 -11.28 -20.48 5.50
CA SER A 364 -10.22 -20.80 6.48
C SER A 364 -10.75 -20.81 7.91
N LEU A 365 -11.64 -19.86 8.24
CA LEU A 365 -12.29 -19.83 9.54
C LEU A 365 -13.25 -21.01 9.73
N THR A 366 -14.10 -21.31 8.74
CA THR A 366 -15.01 -22.46 8.74
C THR A 366 -14.24 -23.78 8.87
N ASN A 367 -13.13 -23.95 8.17
CA ASN A 367 -12.30 -25.15 8.30
C ASN A 367 -11.67 -25.26 9.70
N ARG A 368 -11.15 -24.16 10.26
CA ARG A 368 -10.62 -24.14 11.63
C ARG A 368 -11.71 -24.42 12.66
N VAL A 369 -12.91 -23.87 12.49
CA VAL A 369 -14.07 -24.09 13.36
C VAL A 369 -14.52 -25.55 13.27
N ASN A 370 -14.69 -26.11 12.08
CA ASN A 370 -15.06 -27.52 11.90
C ASN A 370 -14.02 -28.48 12.50
N SER A 371 -12.72 -28.21 12.34
CA SER A 371 -11.67 -29.01 12.99
C SER A 371 -11.70 -28.88 14.52
N ALA A 372 -11.97 -27.69 15.04
CA ALA A 372 -12.13 -27.48 16.48
C ALA A 372 -13.36 -28.22 17.02
N GLU A 373 -14.50 -28.12 16.34
CA GLU A 373 -15.76 -28.80 16.68
C GLU A 373 -15.63 -30.32 16.65
N GLY A 374 -14.92 -30.87 15.66
CA GLY A 374 -14.59 -32.30 15.61
C GLY A 374 -13.74 -32.75 16.80
N THR A 375 -12.71 -31.97 17.15
CA THR A 375 -11.86 -32.25 18.31
C THR A 375 -12.63 -32.16 19.64
N LEU A 376 -13.50 -31.15 19.78
CA LEU A 376 -14.38 -30.97 20.95
C LEU A 376 -15.38 -32.13 21.10
N SER A 377 -15.95 -32.61 19.99
CA SER A 377 -16.86 -33.76 20.01
C SER A 377 -16.16 -35.05 20.42
N SER A 378 -14.96 -35.32 19.89
CA SER A 378 -14.15 -36.47 20.28
C SER A 378 -13.80 -36.41 21.77
N ASN A 379 -13.32 -35.25 22.26
CA ASN A 379 -13.00 -35.07 23.66
C ASN A 379 -14.22 -35.23 24.59
N SER A 380 -15.40 -34.76 24.16
CA SER A 380 -16.65 -34.93 24.90
C SER A 380 -17.06 -36.41 25.02
N SER A 381 -16.88 -37.19 23.94
CA SER A 381 -17.07 -38.64 23.95
C SER A 381 -16.09 -39.32 24.92
N ASP A 382 -14.80 -38.96 24.87
CA ASP A 382 -13.78 -39.54 25.76
C ASP A 382 -14.04 -39.20 27.22
N ILE A 383 -14.45 -37.97 27.53
CA ILE A 383 -14.85 -37.55 28.88
C ILE A 383 -16.07 -38.34 29.34
N THR A 384 -17.05 -38.58 28.47
CA THR A 384 -18.24 -39.37 28.79
C THR A 384 -17.88 -40.82 29.07
N GLN A 385 -17.02 -41.43 28.26
CA GLN A 385 -16.52 -42.79 28.47
C GLN A 385 -15.68 -42.93 29.73
N LEU A 386 -14.82 -41.94 30.02
CA LEU A 386 -14.03 -41.89 31.24
C LEU A 386 -14.92 -41.73 32.47
N LYS A 387 -15.93 -40.86 32.42
CA LYS A 387 -16.92 -40.67 33.49
C LYS A 387 -17.67 -41.97 33.78
N ASN A 388 -18.10 -42.68 32.73
CA ASN A 388 -18.78 -43.97 32.87
C ASN A 388 -17.85 -45.04 33.47
N SER A 389 -16.60 -45.11 33.02
CA SER A 389 -15.60 -46.05 33.54
C SER A 389 -15.27 -45.79 35.02
N ILE A 390 -15.07 -44.53 35.41
CA ILE A 390 -14.82 -44.12 36.80
C ILE A 390 -16.02 -44.40 37.70
N GLY A 391 -17.25 -44.18 37.22
CA GLY A 391 -18.47 -44.47 37.98
C GLY A 391 -18.60 -45.94 38.36
N THR A 392 -18.10 -46.85 37.53
CA THR A 392 -18.16 -48.31 37.76
C THR A 392 -16.98 -48.88 38.56
N ALA A 393 -15.87 -48.14 38.71
CA ALA A 393 -14.62 -48.63 39.32
C ALA A 393 -14.36 -48.05 40.72
N GLN A 394 -15.17 -48.43 41.72
CA GLN A 394 -14.91 -48.13 43.14
C GLN A 394 -14.32 -49.37 43.86
N PRO A 395 -13.00 -49.63 43.77
CA PRO A 395 -12.37 -50.77 44.45
C PRO A 395 -12.43 -50.62 45.96
N PHE A 396 -12.47 -51.76 46.67
CA PHE A 396 -12.37 -51.79 48.13
C PHE A 396 -10.94 -51.52 48.55
N VAL A 397 -10.75 -50.50 49.38
CA VAL A 397 -9.47 -50.15 50.00
C VAL A 397 -9.55 -50.54 51.46
N ALA A 398 -8.76 -51.53 51.86
CA ALA A 398 -8.69 -51.98 53.25
C ALA A 398 -8.02 -50.90 54.11
N GLY A 399 -8.69 -50.43 55.15
CA GLY A 399 -8.04 -49.67 56.23
C GLY A 399 -7.43 -50.58 57.29
N LYS A 400 -7.90 -51.83 57.39
CA LYS A 400 -7.24 -52.90 58.16
C LYS A 400 -7.51 -54.26 57.54
N SER A 401 -6.47 -55.07 57.34
CA SER A 401 -6.59 -56.43 56.79
C SER A 401 -5.91 -57.46 57.70
N TRP A 402 -6.45 -58.68 57.66
CA TRP A 402 -5.91 -59.88 58.27
C TRP A 402 -5.86 -60.96 57.20
N GLU A 403 -4.68 -61.21 56.66
CA GLU A 403 -4.42 -62.28 55.68
C GLU A 403 -3.87 -63.50 56.43
N PHE A 404 -4.59 -64.61 56.40
CA PHE A 404 -4.30 -65.77 57.22
C PHE A 404 -3.25 -66.70 56.58
N ILE A 405 -2.09 -66.14 56.28
CA ILE A 405 -0.94 -66.82 55.66
C ILE A 405 0.09 -67.08 56.75
N GLY A 406 0.20 -68.33 57.20
CA GLY A 406 1.16 -68.76 58.22
C GLY A 406 0.93 -68.20 59.63
N SER A 407 -0.08 -67.35 59.84
CA SER A 407 -0.43 -66.74 61.12
C SER A 407 -1.93 -66.51 61.25
N THR A 408 -2.45 -66.58 62.48
CA THR A 408 -3.84 -66.21 62.80
C THR A 408 -4.01 -64.72 63.08
N LEU A 409 -2.93 -63.94 63.09
CA LEU A 409 -2.94 -62.48 63.22
C LEU A 409 -3.83 -61.93 64.36
N GLY A 410 -3.77 -62.60 65.53
CA GLY A 410 -4.51 -62.19 66.73
C GLY A 410 -5.97 -62.63 66.75
N TRP A 411 -6.43 -63.40 65.76
CA TRP A 411 -7.71 -64.10 65.82
C TRP A 411 -7.56 -65.38 66.64
N VAL A 412 -8.47 -65.56 67.59
CA VAL A 412 -8.51 -66.71 68.49
C VAL A 412 -9.88 -67.38 68.46
N SER A 413 -9.87 -68.69 68.62
CA SER A 413 -11.05 -69.48 68.90
C SER A 413 -11.37 -69.37 70.39
N THR A 414 -12.59 -68.94 70.74
CA THR A 414 -12.99 -68.69 72.13
C THR A 414 -13.84 -69.81 72.74
N THR A 415 -14.15 -70.84 71.95
CA THR A 415 -14.93 -72.00 72.37
C THR A 415 -14.01 -73.13 72.87
N ALA A 416 -14.47 -73.89 73.88
CA ALA A 416 -13.71 -75.02 74.40
C ALA A 416 -13.60 -76.15 73.37
N GLY A 417 -12.36 -76.53 73.00
CA GLY A 417 -12.06 -77.67 72.14
C GLY A 417 -12.16 -77.42 70.62
N SER A 418 -12.41 -76.17 70.21
CA SER A 418 -12.33 -75.72 68.81
C SER A 418 -10.93 -75.19 68.46
N THR A 419 -10.62 -75.12 67.17
CA THR A 419 -9.31 -74.62 66.70
C THR A 419 -9.46 -73.61 65.56
N PHE A 420 -8.50 -72.69 65.49
CA PHE A 420 -8.27 -71.83 64.32
C PHE A 420 -6.80 -71.92 63.95
N THR A 421 -6.50 -72.64 62.87
CA THR A 421 -5.12 -73.02 62.52
C THR A 421 -4.74 -72.40 61.19
N ALA A 422 -3.72 -71.54 61.18
CA ALA A 422 -3.19 -70.95 59.95
C ALA A 422 -2.30 -71.94 59.19
N GLY A 423 -2.59 -72.13 57.91
CA GLY A 423 -1.75 -72.83 56.94
C GLY A 423 -1.02 -71.86 56.01
N PRO A 424 -0.33 -72.35 54.97
CA PRO A 424 0.51 -71.52 54.09
C PRO A 424 -0.25 -70.56 53.18
N LEU A 425 -1.58 -70.64 53.09
CA LEU A 425 -2.40 -69.81 52.20
C LEU A 425 -3.70 -69.29 52.84
N PHE A 426 -4.16 -69.91 53.93
CA PHE A 426 -5.41 -69.61 54.61
C PHE A 426 -5.40 -70.26 56.00
N ALA A 427 -6.34 -69.89 56.86
CA ALA A 427 -6.58 -70.58 58.12
C ALA A 427 -7.86 -71.43 58.08
N THR A 428 -7.86 -72.54 58.81
CA THR A 428 -9.02 -73.43 58.95
C THR A 428 -9.59 -73.32 60.36
N VAL A 429 -10.89 -73.10 60.42
CA VAL A 429 -11.71 -73.17 61.63
C VAL A 429 -12.27 -74.58 61.76
N ASN A 430 -12.18 -75.19 62.94
CA ASN A 430 -12.75 -76.51 63.22
C ASN A 430 -13.69 -76.47 64.43
N LYS A 431 -14.83 -77.16 64.31
CA LYS A 431 -15.97 -77.22 65.22
C LYS A 431 -16.68 -75.89 65.36
N TRP A 432 -17.79 -75.91 66.09
CA TRP A 432 -18.46 -74.70 66.49
C TRP A 432 -17.50 -73.74 67.20
N THR A 433 -17.34 -72.56 66.63
CA THR A 433 -16.31 -71.61 67.06
C THR A 433 -16.84 -70.20 66.91
N ASN A 434 -16.65 -69.42 67.97
CA ASN A 434 -16.67 -67.98 67.88
C ASN A 434 -15.22 -67.49 67.69
N LEU A 435 -14.92 -66.98 66.52
CA LEU A 435 -13.61 -66.40 66.22
C LEU A 435 -13.59 -64.95 66.66
N GLN A 436 -12.69 -64.59 67.54
CA GLN A 436 -12.58 -63.22 68.04
C GLN A 436 -11.19 -62.66 67.76
N CYS A 437 -11.14 -61.40 67.32
CA CYS A 437 -9.93 -60.61 67.33
C CYS A 437 -10.19 -59.32 68.11
N ASN A 438 -9.35 -59.08 69.11
CA ASN A 438 -9.23 -57.78 69.76
C ASN A 438 -8.00 -57.11 69.17
N PHE A 439 -8.09 -55.82 68.84
CA PHE A 439 -7.00 -55.13 68.17
C PHE A 439 -6.76 -53.75 68.75
N THR A 440 -5.49 -53.35 68.75
CA THR A 440 -5.02 -52.04 69.15
C THR A 440 -3.96 -51.60 68.13
N PRO A 441 -4.04 -50.37 67.58
CA PRO A 441 -5.06 -49.34 67.83
C PRO A 441 -6.46 -49.71 67.28
N ALA A 442 -7.49 -49.04 67.81
CA ALA A 442 -8.85 -49.05 67.28
C ALA A 442 -8.89 -48.43 65.87
N PHE A 443 -9.88 -48.78 65.06
CA PHE A 443 -10.14 -48.09 63.78
C PHE A 443 -11.48 -47.37 63.78
N ALA A 444 -11.58 -46.27 63.05
CA ALA A 444 -12.83 -45.51 62.92
C ALA A 444 -13.81 -46.24 61.98
N GLY A 445 -15.00 -46.56 62.47
CA GLY A 445 -16.03 -47.25 61.69
C GLY A 445 -16.63 -46.39 60.57
N ALA A 446 -16.65 -45.06 60.71
CA ALA A 446 -17.04 -44.14 59.64
C ALA A 446 -16.07 -44.17 58.44
N GLU A 447 -14.78 -44.34 58.71
CA GLU A 447 -13.74 -44.43 57.68
C GLU A 447 -13.62 -45.84 57.09
N ASN A 448 -14.17 -46.84 57.79
CA ASN A 448 -14.15 -48.25 57.40
C ASN A 448 -15.56 -48.87 57.43
N PRO A 449 -16.50 -48.37 56.62
CA PRO A 449 -17.90 -48.79 56.69
C PRO A 449 -18.16 -50.14 56.05
N TYR A 450 -17.19 -50.75 55.37
CA TYR A 450 -17.35 -52.06 54.75
C TYR A 450 -16.41 -53.09 55.39
N LEU A 451 -16.88 -54.32 55.54
CA LEU A 451 -16.03 -55.45 55.90
C LEU A 451 -16.12 -56.52 54.81
N ARG A 452 -14.97 -57.04 54.37
CA ARG A 452 -14.85 -58.16 53.45
C ARG A 452 -14.28 -59.39 54.15
N ILE A 453 -14.82 -60.55 53.81
CA ILE A 453 -14.26 -61.84 54.18
C ILE A 453 -14.20 -62.74 52.95
N ARG A 454 -13.05 -63.41 52.77
CA ARG A 454 -12.92 -64.47 51.78
C ARG A 454 -12.85 -65.81 52.48
N LEU A 455 -13.88 -66.63 52.27
CA LEU A 455 -13.99 -67.94 52.89
C LEU A 455 -14.42 -69.01 51.89
N ARG A 456 -14.25 -70.28 52.27
CA ARG A 456 -14.91 -71.41 51.61
C ARG A 456 -15.37 -72.43 52.64
N ARG A 457 -16.49 -73.07 52.34
CA ARG A 457 -17.04 -74.15 53.16
C ARG A 457 -16.27 -75.45 52.89
N ARG A 458 -15.85 -76.16 53.94
CA ARG A 458 -15.27 -77.51 53.81
C ARG A 458 -16.19 -78.60 54.33
N ASN A 459 -16.65 -78.48 55.58
CA ASN A 459 -17.47 -79.50 56.22
C ASN A 459 -18.57 -78.87 57.08
N THR A 460 -19.51 -78.12 56.49
CA THR A 460 -20.67 -77.56 57.20
C THR A 460 -21.86 -77.39 56.25
N SER A 461 -23.09 -77.48 56.77
CA SER A 461 -24.34 -77.24 56.02
C SER A 461 -24.97 -75.88 56.32
N ARG A 462 -24.35 -75.04 57.15
CA ARG A 462 -24.91 -73.74 57.53
C ARG A 462 -24.88 -72.74 56.38
N ALA A 463 -25.99 -72.02 56.23
CA ALA A 463 -26.16 -70.89 55.33
C ALA A 463 -26.12 -69.53 56.05
N GLY A 464 -26.05 -69.50 57.39
CA GLY A 464 -26.13 -68.26 58.16
C GLY A 464 -25.02 -68.14 59.20
N ALA A 465 -24.42 -66.97 59.27
CA ALA A 465 -23.39 -66.60 60.22
C ALA A 465 -23.74 -65.26 60.90
N GLN A 466 -23.12 -64.99 62.04
CA GLN A 466 -23.28 -63.71 62.75
C GLN A 466 -21.92 -63.05 62.92
N MET A 467 -21.93 -61.73 62.92
CA MET A 467 -20.81 -60.91 63.33
C MET A 467 -21.23 -60.03 64.50
N TYR A 468 -20.36 -59.90 65.49
CA TYR A 468 -20.48 -58.96 66.60
C TYR A 468 -19.25 -58.06 66.62
N TRP A 469 -19.39 -56.87 67.17
CA TRP A 469 -18.25 -55.98 67.40
C TRP A 469 -18.35 -55.26 68.75
N ALA A 470 -17.20 -54.84 69.25
CA ALA A 470 -17.08 -53.96 70.40
C ALA A 470 -16.59 -52.59 69.94
N ASN A 471 -17.06 -51.56 70.62
CA ASN A 471 -16.70 -50.18 70.35
C ASN A 471 -16.53 -49.41 71.68
N GLU A 472 -16.33 -48.10 71.61
CA GLU A 472 -16.25 -47.21 72.78
C GLU A 472 -17.48 -47.23 73.69
N ASP A 473 -18.66 -47.64 73.20
CA ASP A 473 -19.90 -47.71 73.97
C ASP A 473 -20.09 -49.07 74.68
N GLY A 474 -19.16 -50.02 74.53
CA GLY A 474 -19.15 -51.28 75.27
C GLY A 474 -18.71 -52.51 74.49
N GLY A 475 -18.70 -53.65 75.18
CA GLY A 475 -18.25 -54.95 74.66
C GLY A 475 -19.16 -55.58 73.58
N LEU A 476 -18.80 -56.79 73.16
CA LEU A 476 -19.54 -57.60 72.19
C LEU A 476 -20.98 -57.87 72.70
N ALA A 477 -22.00 -57.31 72.03
CA ALA A 477 -23.39 -57.34 72.50
C ALA A 477 -24.41 -57.41 71.35
N GLU A 478 -25.65 -57.81 71.67
CA GLU A 478 -26.77 -57.93 70.73
C GLU A 478 -27.09 -56.63 69.95
N ALA A 479 -26.86 -55.47 70.57
CA ALA A 479 -27.03 -54.16 69.93
C ALA A 479 -25.94 -53.81 68.90
N ARG A 480 -24.89 -54.64 68.78
CA ARG A 480 -23.72 -54.48 67.90
C ARG A 480 -23.46 -55.78 67.16
N ARG A 481 -24.47 -56.24 66.43
CA ARG A 481 -24.41 -57.47 65.64
C ARG A 481 -25.00 -57.29 64.24
N MET A 482 -24.60 -58.15 63.33
CA MET A 482 -25.32 -58.37 62.08
C MET A 482 -25.30 -59.84 61.68
N ALA A 483 -26.39 -60.28 61.06
CA ALA A 483 -26.50 -61.57 60.42
C ALA A 483 -26.04 -61.47 58.97
N TRP A 484 -25.44 -62.54 58.46
CA TRP A 484 -25.08 -62.63 57.06
C TRP A 484 -25.16 -64.06 56.53
N THR A 485 -25.27 -64.18 55.22
CA THR A 485 -25.52 -65.47 54.54
C THR A 485 -24.23 -65.99 53.91
N ILE A 486 -23.94 -67.27 54.14
CA ILE A 486 -22.87 -67.99 53.43
C ILE A 486 -23.52 -68.76 52.26
N SER A 487 -23.00 -68.59 51.04
CA SER A 487 -23.54 -69.28 49.87
C SER A 487 -23.38 -70.80 50.00
N LEU A 488 -24.48 -71.53 49.80
CA LEU A 488 -24.51 -72.99 49.74
C LEU A 488 -24.27 -73.54 48.31
N THR A 489 -24.30 -72.68 47.29
CA THR A 489 -24.26 -73.10 45.87
C THR A 489 -22.85 -73.41 45.38
N THR A 490 -21.82 -73.08 46.16
CA THR A 490 -20.42 -73.38 45.87
C THR A 490 -19.67 -73.83 47.12
N ASN A 491 -18.77 -74.80 46.94
CA ASN A 491 -17.77 -75.17 47.95
C ASN A 491 -16.40 -74.50 47.67
N ASP A 492 -16.32 -73.65 46.63
CA ASP A 492 -15.14 -72.86 46.32
C ASP A 492 -15.13 -71.52 47.11
N TRP A 493 -14.04 -70.77 47.00
CA TRP A 493 -13.86 -69.46 47.61
C TRP A 493 -14.94 -68.47 47.19
N GLN A 494 -15.47 -67.76 48.18
CA GLN A 494 -16.42 -66.68 48.02
C GLN A 494 -15.95 -65.45 48.80
N ASP A 495 -15.99 -64.29 48.13
CA ASP A 495 -15.73 -62.98 48.73
C ASP A 495 -17.07 -62.34 49.11
N ILE A 496 -17.20 -61.99 50.38
CA ILE A 496 -18.45 -61.52 50.94
C ILE A 496 -18.19 -60.17 51.58
N GLU A 497 -18.98 -59.18 51.19
CA GLU A 497 -18.88 -57.81 51.67
C GLU A 497 -20.10 -57.47 52.50
N PHE A 498 -19.86 -56.86 53.65
CA PHE A 498 -20.87 -56.34 54.56
C PHE A 498 -20.84 -54.81 54.50
N ASP A 499 -22.02 -54.20 54.37
CA ASP A 499 -22.18 -52.75 54.52
C ASP A 499 -22.64 -52.43 55.95
N LEU A 500 -21.77 -51.75 56.69
CA LEU A 500 -21.98 -51.31 58.07
C LEU A 500 -22.22 -49.80 58.17
N SER A 501 -22.28 -49.08 57.05
CA SER A 501 -22.43 -47.61 57.02
C SER A 501 -23.72 -47.13 57.70
N GLY A 502 -24.79 -47.91 57.62
CA GLY A 502 -26.08 -47.63 58.27
C GLY A 502 -26.17 -48.06 59.74
N HIS A 503 -25.17 -48.75 60.28
CA HIS A 503 -25.27 -49.32 61.62
C HIS A 503 -24.77 -48.33 62.69
N ALA A 504 -25.66 -47.85 63.56
CA ALA A 504 -25.35 -46.82 64.56
C ALA A 504 -24.23 -47.21 65.55
N GLY A 505 -24.12 -48.49 65.87
CA GLY A 505 -23.01 -49.03 66.67
C GLY A 505 -21.66 -49.12 65.94
N TRP A 506 -21.60 -48.82 64.64
CA TRP A 506 -20.38 -48.88 63.81
C TRP A 506 -20.01 -47.51 63.25
N ASN A 507 -20.94 -46.85 62.56
CA ASN A 507 -20.72 -45.55 61.94
C ASN A 507 -20.51 -44.47 63.02
N GLY A 508 -19.43 -43.70 62.89
CA GLY A 508 -19.02 -42.69 63.87
C GLY A 508 -18.41 -43.23 65.17
N LYS A 509 -18.08 -44.53 65.23
CA LYS A 509 -17.56 -45.19 66.43
C LYS A 509 -16.15 -45.74 66.25
N SER A 510 -15.39 -45.81 67.34
CA SER A 510 -14.09 -46.48 67.38
C SER A 510 -14.27 -47.98 67.62
N ILE A 511 -13.92 -48.82 66.64
CA ILE A 511 -14.08 -50.27 66.73
C ILE A 511 -12.81 -50.87 67.33
N ILE A 512 -12.98 -51.78 68.31
CA ILE A 512 -11.87 -52.34 69.11
C ILE A 512 -11.80 -53.88 69.06
N ALA A 513 -12.90 -54.55 68.72
CA ALA A 513 -12.91 -55.99 68.54
C ALA A 513 -13.98 -56.41 67.54
N ILE A 514 -13.74 -57.52 66.85
CA ILE A 514 -14.70 -58.21 65.99
C ILE A 514 -14.77 -59.67 66.41
N ARG A 515 -15.99 -60.20 66.47
CA ARG A 515 -16.26 -61.63 66.66
C ARG A 515 -17.11 -62.17 65.51
N LEU A 516 -16.74 -63.31 64.95
CA LEU A 516 -17.46 -64.02 63.91
C LEU A 516 -17.95 -65.37 64.45
N ASP A 517 -19.27 -65.55 64.44
CA ASP A 517 -19.95 -66.77 64.88
C ASP A 517 -20.49 -67.47 63.62
N MET A 518 -19.61 -68.19 62.93
CA MET A 518 -19.92 -68.81 61.63
C MET A 518 -20.54 -70.20 61.77
N MET A 519 -20.36 -70.86 62.91
CA MET A 519 -20.88 -72.19 63.24
C MET A 519 -21.54 -72.17 64.62
N ASN A 520 -22.49 -73.07 64.90
CA ASN A 520 -23.17 -73.16 66.20
C ASN A 520 -22.92 -74.51 66.86
N SER A 521 -23.35 -74.69 68.11
CA SER A 521 -23.06 -75.89 68.92
C SER A 521 -23.51 -77.23 68.31
N VAL A 522 -24.29 -77.23 67.21
CA VAL A 522 -24.70 -78.42 66.47
C VAL A 522 -23.64 -78.86 65.43
N ASP A 523 -22.76 -77.96 64.99
CA ASP A 523 -21.67 -78.24 64.02
C ASP A 523 -20.42 -78.85 64.70
N THR A 524 -20.57 -80.01 65.36
CA THR A 524 -19.48 -80.62 66.14
C THR A 524 -18.28 -81.09 65.32
N SER A 525 -18.42 -81.21 63.99
CA SER A 525 -17.37 -81.53 63.01
C SER A 525 -17.20 -80.44 61.94
N GLY A 526 -17.75 -79.25 62.18
CA GLY A 526 -17.80 -78.14 61.24
C GLY A 526 -16.42 -77.67 60.77
N GLU A 527 -16.19 -77.48 59.46
CA GLU A 527 -14.95 -76.85 58.95
C GLU A 527 -15.21 -75.75 57.91
N ILE A 528 -14.54 -74.60 58.09
CA ILE A 528 -14.52 -73.44 57.18
C ILE A 528 -13.07 -72.96 57.01
N ASP A 529 -12.64 -72.76 55.76
CA ASP A 529 -11.37 -72.11 55.47
C ASP A 529 -11.59 -70.60 55.25
N ILE A 530 -10.69 -69.76 55.77
CA ILE A 530 -10.70 -68.31 55.64
C ILE A 530 -9.35 -67.85 55.12
N ALA A 531 -9.35 -67.15 53.98
CA ALA A 531 -8.14 -66.60 53.39
C ALA A 531 -7.82 -65.23 54.01
N TYR A 532 -8.80 -64.33 54.05
CA TYR A 532 -8.61 -63.02 54.67
C TYR A 532 -9.90 -62.45 55.24
N ILE A 533 -9.73 -61.51 56.17
CA ILE A 533 -10.76 -60.57 56.64
C ILE A 533 -10.20 -59.16 56.47
N ALA A 534 -10.99 -58.22 55.97
CA ALA A 534 -10.56 -56.83 55.84
C ALA A 534 -11.70 -55.87 56.15
N VAL A 535 -11.41 -54.77 56.82
CA VAL A 535 -12.32 -53.62 56.95
C VAL A 535 -11.78 -52.45 56.15
N GLY A 536 -12.66 -51.67 55.55
CA GLY A 536 -12.25 -50.66 54.62
C GLY A 536 -13.41 -49.84 54.07
N ARG A 537 -13.10 -49.10 53.03
CA ARG A 537 -14.05 -48.25 52.31
C ARG A 537 -13.97 -48.50 50.82
N ARG A 538 -15.06 -48.25 50.12
CA ARG A 538 -15.01 -48.06 48.67
C ARG A 538 -14.40 -46.69 48.41
N SER A 539 -13.23 -46.67 47.81
CA SER A 539 -12.51 -45.43 47.48
C SER A 539 -11.99 -45.54 46.08
N ALA A 540 -12.18 -44.49 45.29
CA ALA A 540 -11.37 -44.27 44.10
C ALA A 540 -9.91 -44.10 44.55
N ALA A 541 -9.12 -45.19 44.52
CA ALA A 541 -7.69 -45.14 44.79
C ALA A 541 -6.89 -44.45 43.66
N ALA A 542 -7.56 -44.01 42.58
CA ALA A 542 -6.94 -43.52 41.35
C ALA A 542 -7.12 -42.00 41.11
N SER A 543 -7.11 -41.17 42.15
CA SER A 543 -7.38 -39.72 41.99
C SER A 543 -6.17 -38.80 42.10
N ALA A 544 -4.95 -39.24 42.41
CA ALA A 544 -3.79 -38.33 42.40
C ALA A 544 -3.23 -38.12 40.98
N GLN A 545 -2.90 -39.20 40.27
CA GLN A 545 -2.31 -39.12 38.93
C GLN A 545 -3.32 -38.69 37.86
N ALA A 546 -4.57 -39.14 37.93
CA ALA A 546 -5.60 -38.73 37.00
C ALA A 546 -5.97 -37.24 37.18
N VAL A 547 -6.04 -36.75 38.43
CA VAL A 547 -6.26 -35.31 38.70
C VAL A 547 -5.03 -34.50 38.34
N ALA A 548 -3.80 -34.96 38.60
CA ALA A 548 -2.59 -34.27 38.18
C ALA A 548 -2.44 -34.21 36.65
N SER A 549 -2.84 -35.28 35.94
CA SER A 549 -2.87 -35.28 34.47
C SER A 549 -3.94 -34.35 33.93
N LEU A 550 -5.13 -34.32 34.56
CA LEU A 550 -6.19 -33.38 34.21
C LEU A 550 -5.78 -31.93 34.48
N ASP A 551 -5.17 -31.64 35.64
CA ASP A 551 -4.69 -30.32 36.04
C ASP A 551 -3.58 -29.81 35.10
N SER A 552 -2.65 -30.70 34.73
CA SER A 552 -1.62 -30.43 33.72
C SER A 552 -2.25 -30.12 32.35
N ASN A 553 -3.21 -30.92 31.90
CA ASN A 553 -3.90 -30.71 30.63
C ASN A 553 -4.73 -29.41 30.61
N VAL A 554 -5.45 -29.10 31.70
CA VAL A 554 -6.23 -27.87 31.86
C VAL A 554 -5.30 -26.64 31.90
N THR A 555 -4.16 -26.74 32.59
CA THR A 555 -3.15 -25.67 32.64
C THR A 555 -2.54 -25.44 31.25
N GLN A 556 -2.21 -26.51 30.52
CA GLN A 556 -1.71 -26.41 29.15
C GLN A 556 -2.74 -25.79 28.20
N GLN A 557 -4.02 -26.13 28.38
CA GLN A 557 -5.14 -25.53 27.64
C GLN A 557 -5.31 -24.05 27.97
N GLY A 558 -5.22 -23.66 29.25
CA GLY A 558 -5.25 -22.25 29.66
C GLY A 558 -4.15 -21.43 29.00
N GLY A 559 -2.94 -21.99 28.89
CA GLY A 559 -1.83 -21.37 28.16
C GLY A 559 -2.11 -21.19 26.66
N LYS A 560 -2.65 -22.22 25.99
CA LYS A 560 -3.03 -22.14 24.57
C LYS A 560 -4.16 -21.14 24.33
N LEU A 561 -5.17 -21.10 25.20
CA LEU A 561 -6.30 -20.18 25.08
C LEU A 561 -5.84 -18.73 25.26
N THR A 562 -4.94 -18.49 26.22
CA THR A 562 -4.30 -17.19 26.42
C THR A 562 -3.49 -16.76 25.19
N ALA A 563 -2.73 -17.68 24.59
CA ALA A 563 -1.96 -17.40 23.37
C ALA A 563 -2.86 -17.07 22.17
N GLU A 564 -3.99 -17.76 21.99
CA GLU A 564 -4.94 -17.44 20.91
C GLU A 564 -5.65 -16.10 21.18
N GLY A 565 -5.96 -15.79 22.44
CA GLY A 565 -6.47 -14.47 22.85
C GLY A 565 -5.52 -13.33 22.46
N LEU A 566 -4.23 -13.47 22.79
CA LEU A 566 -3.20 -12.50 22.38
C LEU A 566 -3.07 -12.36 20.86
N ARG A 567 -3.24 -13.47 20.12
CA ARG A 567 -3.25 -13.46 18.64
C ARG A 567 -4.45 -12.71 18.08
N ILE A 568 -5.63 -12.87 18.70
CA ILE A 568 -6.85 -12.16 18.34
C ILE A 568 -6.71 -10.66 18.63
N ASP A 569 -6.18 -10.29 19.80
CA ASP A 569 -5.94 -8.88 20.16
C ASP A 569 -4.96 -8.22 19.19
N GLY A 570 -3.87 -8.94 18.83
CA GLY A 570 -2.92 -8.47 17.82
C GLY A 570 -3.54 -8.30 16.44
N LEU A 571 -4.46 -9.18 16.04
CA LEU A 571 -5.21 -9.03 14.80
C LEU A 571 -6.15 -7.82 14.85
N TYR A 572 -6.86 -7.60 15.95
CA TYR A 572 -7.71 -6.43 16.16
C TYR A 572 -6.91 -5.12 16.04
N ALA A 573 -5.72 -5.06 16.64
CA ALA A 573 -4.82 -3.91 16.52
C ALA A 573 -4.37 -3.70 15.06
N SER A 574 -3.91 -4.76 14.37
CA SER A 574 -3.47 -4.66 12.99
C SER A 574 -4.57 -4.22 12.03
N VAL A 575 -5.81 -4.68 12.25
CA VAL A 575 -6.99 -4.24 11.50
C VAL A 575 -7.30 -2.76 11.80
N GLY A 576 -7.18 -2.33 13.06
CA GLY A 576 -7.32 -0.93 13.45
C GLY A 576 -6.29 -0.02 12.75
N ASP A 577 -5.03 -0.42 12.74
CA ASP A 577 -3.94 0.29 12.07
C ASP A 577 -4.16 0.36 10.55
N ALA A 578 -4.58 -0.74 9.93
CA ALA A 578 -4.91 -0.77 8.50
C ALA A 578 -6.06 0.18 8.17
N ASN A 579 -7.10 0.23 9.01
CA ASN A 579 -8.22 1.15 8.83
C ASN A 579 -7.77 2.62 8.94
N ALA A 580 -6.90 2.95 9.91
CA ALA A 580 -6.32 4.28 10.04
C ALA A 580 -5.45 4.66 8.83
N ALA A 581 -4.61 3.74 8.34
CA ALA A 581 -3.77 3.94 7.16
C ALA A 581 -4.61 4.22 5.90
N ILE A 582 -5.71 3.48 5.71
CA ILE A 582 -6.65 3.69 4.60
C ILE A 582 -7.31 5.07 4.69
N GLN A 583 -7.74 5.50 5.88
CA GLN A 583 -8.33 6.84 6.06
C GLN A 583 -7.32 7.96 5.77
N ASN A 584 -6.07 7.80 6.20
CA ASN A 584 -5.00 8.77 5.90
C ASN A 584 -4.71 8.86 4.40
N GLU A 585 -4.64 7.73 3.70
CA GLU A 585 -4.44 7.68 2.25
C GLU A 585 -5.65 8.30 1.49
N ALA A 586 -6.88 8.02 1.93
CA ALA A 586 -8.08 8.62 1.36
C ALA A 586 -8.07 10.15 1.51
N LYS A 587 -7.66 10.65 2.69
CA LYS A 587 -7.48 12.09 2.93
C LYS A 587 -6.37 12.69 2.05
N ALA A 588 -5.22 12.02 1.95
CA ALA A 588 -4.09 12.46 1.15
C ALA A 588 -4.46 12.58 -0.34
N ARG A 589 -5.22 11.62 -0.88
CA ARG A 589 -5.76 11.70 -2.25
C ARG A 589 -6.75 12.85 -2.43
N ALA A 590 -7.69 13.03 -1.50
CA ALA A 590 -8.63 14.13 -1.57
C ALA A 590 -7.94 15.51 -1.53
N ASP A 591 -6.92 15.67 -0.67
CA ASP A 591 -6.11 16.90 -0.59
C ASP A 591 -5.29 17.10 -1.89
N ALA A 592 -4.73 16.03 -2.47
CA ALA A 592 -4.00 16.07 -3.74
C ALA A 592 -4.92 16.42 -4.93
N ASP A 593 -6.13 15.87 -4.99
CA ASP A 593 -7.14 16.20 -5.99
C ASP A 593 -7.58 17.67 -5.87
N GLY A 594 -7.73 18.17 -4.64
CA GLY A 594 -7.99 19.58 -4.38
C GLY A 594 -6.87 20.49 -4.90
N ALA A 595 -5.61 20.14 -4.66
CA ALA A 595 -4.45 20.87 -5.16
C ALA A 595 -4.34 20.81 -6.69
N LEU A 596 -4.57 19.65 -7.30
CA LEU A 596 -4.59 19.47 -8.75
C LEU A 596 -5.73 20.28 -9.39
N SER A 597 -6.91 20.30 -8.76
CA SER A 597 -8.05 21.11 -9.21
C SER A 597 -7.71 22.60 -9.21
N GLN A 598 -7.07 23.11 -8.15
CA GLN A 598 -6.60 24.51 -8.10
C GLN A 598 -5.54 24.80 -9.17
N GLN A 599 -4.59 23.89 -9.42
CA GLN A 599 -3.62 24.03 -10.50
C GLN A 599 -4.28 24.06 -11.87
N ILE A 600 -5.25 23.19 -12.12
CA ILE A 600 -6.03 23.18 -13.36
C ILE A 600 -6.76 24.51 -13.51
N GLN A 601 -7.43 25.01 -12.47
CA GLN A 601 -8.18 26.27 -12.52
C GLN A 601 -7.27 27.48 -12.76
N THR A 602 -6.06 27.47 -12.18
CA THR A 602 -5.01 28.47 -12.43
C THR A 602 -4.48 28.40 -13.87
N THR A 603 -4.27 27.18 -14.37
CA THR A 603 -3.81 26.93 -15.76
C THR A 603 -4.87 27.36 -16.76
N GLN A 604 -6.14 27.06 -16.49
CA GLN A 604 -7.28 27.41 -17.34
C GLN A 604 -7.49 28.93 -17.38
N SER A 605 -7.27 29.63 -16.26
CA SER A 605 -7.27 31.10 -16.20
C SER A 605 -6.10 31.70 -16.99
N SER A 606 -4.89 31.18 -16.82
CA SER A 606 -3.70 31.58 -17.60
C SER A 606 -3.89 31.34 -19.09
N LEU A 607 -4.50 30.21 -19.46
CA LEU A 607 -4.83 29.85 -20.84
C LEU A 607 -5.92 30.78 -21.40
N GLY A 608 -6.92 31.15 -20.59
CA GLY A 608 -7.91 32.17 -20.95
C GLY A 608 -7.28 33.51 -21.27
N SER A 609 -6.38 33.99 -20.42
CA SER A 609 -5.60 35.22 -20.66
C SER A 609 -4.71 35.11 -21.90
N THR A 610 -4.03 33.97 -22.08
CA THR A 610 -3.19 33.70 -23.25
C THR A 610 -4.02 33.69 -24.53
N ASN A 611 -5.19 33.05 -24.52
CA ASN A 611 -6.12 33.04 -25.65
C ASN A 611 -6.62 34.44 -25.98
N ALA A 612 -6.91 35.29 -24.97
CA ALA A 612 -7.28 36.68 -25.19
C ALA A 612 -6.15 37.49 -25.84
N SER A 613 -4.91 37.33 -25.36
CA SER A 613 -3.73 37.96 -25.98
C SER A 613 -3.49 37.46 -27.41
N VAL A 614 -3.64 36.16 -27.66
CA VAL A 614 -3.53 35.55 -29.00
C VAL A 614 -4.65 36.02 -29.92
N GLN A 615 -5.88 36.18 -29.44
CA GLN A 615 -6.96 36.79 -30.22
C GLN A 615 -6.64 38.25 -30.56
N GLN A 616 -6.08 39.02 -29.64
CA GLN A 616 -5.67 40.40 -29.90
C GLN A 616 -4.56 40.47 -30.97
N ILE A 617 -3.56 39.58 -30.89
CA ILE A 617 -2.49 39.44 -31.89
C ILE A 617 -3.06 38.93 -33.22
N SER A 618 -3.95 37.94 -33.21
CA SER A 618 -4.60 37.40 -34.41
C SER A 618 -5.47 38.45 -35.08
N THR A 619 -6.20 39.28 -34.34
CA THR A 619 -6.99 40.40 -34.89
C THR A 619 -6.06 41.47 -35.49
N ALA A 620 -4.93 41.77 -34.83
CA ALA A 620 -3.89 42.63 -35.38
C ALA A 620 -3.26 42.04 -36.65
N GLN A 621 -2.98 40.74 -36.67
CA GLN A 621 -2.38 40.03 -37.80
C GLN A 621 -3.36 39.84 -38.97
N THR A 622 -4.66 39.69 -38.71
CA THR A 622 -5.71 39.65 -39.73
C THR A 622 -5.94 41.06 -40.31
N GLY A 623 -5.86 42.09 -39.47
CA GLY A 623 -5.78 43.49 -39.89
C GLY A 623 -4.55 43.81 -40.75
N LEU A 624 -3.45 43.06 -40.57
CA LEU A 624 -2.24 43.14 -41.40
C LEU A 624 -2.34 42.28 -42.67
N ASN A 625 -2.89 41.06 -42.62
CA ASN A 625 -2.96 40.16 -43.77
C ASN A 625 -3.93 40.63 -44.88
N ASN A 626 -4.96 41.42 -44.56
CA ASN A 626 -5.77 42.13 -45.57
C ASN A 626 -5.15 43.45 -46.05
N ARG A 627 -3.98 43.83 -45.54
CA ARG A 627 -3.24 45.06 -45.89
C ARG A 627 -1.86 44.82 -46.51
N VAL A 628 -1.42 43.57 -46.65
CA VAL A 628 -0.08 43.24 -47.16
C VAL A 628 -0.18 42.74 -48.60
N ASN A 629 -0.51 43.68 -49.49
CA ASN A 629 0.06 43.77 -50.83
C ASN A 629 -0.07 45.24 -51.27
N ALA A 630 1.05 45.98 -51.18
CA ALA A 630 1.20 47.43 -51.38
C ALA A 630 0.31 48.37 -50.54
N GLN A 631 0.90 49.08 -49.57
CA GLN A 631 0.35 50.35 -49.09
C GLN A 631 1.42 51.46 -49.09
N TYR A 632 1.74 51.96 -50.29
CA TYR A 632 1.65 53.40 -50.51
C TYR A 632 0.23 53.65 -51.02
N SER A 633 -0.63 54.25 -50.22
CA SER A 633 -1.89 54.84 -50.71
C SER A 633 -2.02 56.25 -50.14
N ILE A 634 -1.51 57.20 -50.92
CA ILE A 634 -1.73 58.63 -50.72
C ILE A 634 -3.18 58.90 -51.11
N LYS A 635 -4.07 59.14 -50.13
CA LYS A 635 -5.44 59.59 -50.40
C LYS A 635 -5.41 61.09 -50.69
N VAL A 636 -5.78 61.47 -51.91
CA VAL A 636 -6.18 62.84 -52.26
C VAL A 636 -7.67 62.96 -51.94
N ALA A 637 -8.04 63.87 -51.03
CA ALA A 637 -9.42 64.27 -50.81
C ALA A 637 -9.69 65.54 -51.62
N VAL A 638 -10.74 65.54 -52.44
CA VAL A 638 -11.22 66.75 -53.13
C VAL A 638 -12.09 67.53 -52.14
N THR A 639 -11.69 68.76 -51.83
CA THR A 639 -12.53 69.71 -51.08
C THR A 639 -13.53 70.38 -52.02
N GLN A 640 -14.66 70.85 -51.51
CA GLN A 640 -15.74 71.48 -52.30
C GLN A 640 -15.31 72.72 -53.12
N SER A 641 -14.10 73.23 -52.91
CA SER A 641 -13.51 74.37 -53.60
C SER A 641 -12.46 74.01 -54.67
N GLY A 642 -12.33 72.74 -55.05
CA GLY A 642 -11.55 72.32 -56.24
C GLY A 642 -10.02 72.31 -56.08
N VAL A 643 -9.50 72.31 -54.85
CA VAL A 643 -8.04 72.24 -54.59
C VAL A 643 -7.60 70.80 -54.32
N TYR A 644 -6.58 70.33 -55.06
CA TYR A 644 -5.93 69.03 -54.90
C TYR A 644 -4.90 69.09 -53.76
N ALA A 645 -5.12 68.39 -52.65
CA ALA A 645 -4.12 68.23 -51.59
C ALA A 645 -3.47 66.84 -51.66
N LEU A 646 -2.14 66.81 -51.90
CA LEU A 646 -1.30 65.62 -51.85
C LEU A 646 -0.81 65.38 -50.41
N GLY A 647 -1.12 64.20 -49.86
CA GLY A 647 -0.55 63.73 -48.60
C GLY A 647 0.59 62.73 -48.82
N GLY A 648 1.85 63.18 -48.90
CA GLY A 648 2.98 62.24 -48.90
C GLY A 648 4.37 62.90 -48.91
N ILE A 649 5.19 62.51 -47.93
CA ILE A 649 6.61 62.86 -47.75
C ILE A 649 7.48 61.70 -48.31
N GLY A 650 8.45 62.01 -49.16
CA GLY A 650 9.51 61.06 -49.54
C GLY A 650 10.68 61.15 -48.56
N VAL A 651 11.10 60.02 -47.98
CA VAL A 651 12.27 59.91 -47.09
C VAL A 651 13.39 59.19 -47.85
N GLY A 652 14.53 59.84 -48.03
CA GLY A 652 15.72 59.27 -48.65
C GLY A 652 16.98 59.51 -47.82
N ILE A 653 18.00 58.69 -48.00
CA ILE A 653 19.31 58.84 -47.37
C ILE A 653 20.30 59.31 -48.46
N GLN A 654 20.94 60.47 -48.28
CA GLN A 654 22.07 60.88 -49.11
C GLN A 654 23.38 60.53 -48.38
N ASN A 655 24.30 59.90 -49.10
CA ASN A 655 25.66 59.59 -48.61
C ASN A 655 26.63 60.62 -49.22
N GLN A 656 27.17 61.49 -48.37
CA GLN A 656 28.32 62.32 -48.73
C GLN A 656 29.35 62.19 -47.61
N ASN A 657 30.51 61.63 -47.95
CA ASN A 657 31.66 61.40 -47.06
C ASN A 657 31.37 60.52 -45.81
N GLY A 658 30.57 59.46 -45.94
CA GLY A 658 30.54 58.36 -44.97
C GLY A 658 29.71 58.59 -43.70
N VAL A 659 28.90 59.65 -43.63
CA VAL A 659 27.91 59.85 -42.57
C VAL A 659 26.49 59.74 -43.16
N LEU A 660 25.66 58.87 -42.59
CA LEU A 660 24.25 58.71 -42.95
C LEU A 660 23.46 59.96 -42.53
N GLN A 661 22.91 60.71 -43.49
CA GLN A 661 21.93 61.76 -43.21
C GLN A 661 20.62 61.48 -43.94
N SER A 662 19.54 61.35 -43.17
CA SER A 662 18.17 61.23 -43.66
C SER A 662 17.66 62.61 -44.07
N VAL A 663 17.23 62.78 -45.32
CA VAL A 663 16.61 64.03 -45.79
C VAL A 663 15.19 63.75 -46.28
N VAL A 664 14.26 64.59 -45.82
CA VAL A 664 12.93 64.75 -46.41
C VAL A 664 12.99 65.98 -47.32
N ALA A 665 12.93 65.75 -48.63
CA ALA A 665 12.92 66.84 -49.63
C ALA A 665 11.53 66.96 -50.24
N VAL A 666 10.95 68.16 -50.19
CA VAL A 666 9.64 68.49 -50.78
C VAL A 666 9.85 69.59 -51.82
N LEU A 667 9.57 69.29 -53.10
CA LEU A 667 9.61 70.26 -54.20
C LEU A 667 8.19 70.76 -54.46
N ALA A 668 7.88 72.00 -54.05
CA ALA A 668 6.58 72.62 -54.28
C ALA A 668 6.71 74.15 -54.36
N ASP A 669 5.93 74.80 -55.23
CA ASP A 669 5.84 76.27 -55.32
C ASP A 669 5.22 76.90 -54.06
N GLN A 670 4.33 76.14 -53.39
CA GLN A 670 3.75 76.47 -52.11
C GLN A 670 3.57 75.19 -51.26
N PHE A 671 4.11 75.18 -50.04
CA PHE A 671 3.99 74.07 -49.09
C PHE A 671 3.38 74.60 -47.79
N ALA A 672 2.17 74.18 -47.43
CA ALA A 672 1.48 74.67 -46.24
C ALA A 672 0.94 73.50 -45.41
N VAL A 673 1.14 73.54 -44.11
CA VAL A 673 0.50 72.59 -43.17
C VAL A 673 -0.86 73.16 -42.83
N ILE A 674 -1.94 72.58 -43.37
CA ILE A 674 -3.29 73.13 -43.17
C ILE A 674 -3.92 72.54 -41.90
N ASN A 675 -4.37 73.40 -40.99
CA ASN A 675 -5.23 73.02 -39.87
C ASN A 675 -6.65 73.54 -40.11
N ALA A 676 -7.65 72.65 -39.99
CA ALA A 676 -9.06 73.00 -40.07
C ALA A 676 -9.57 73.37 -38.67
N ALA A 677 -9.47 74.64 -38.30
CA ALA A 677 -10.03 75.17 -37.06
C ALA A 677 -11.02 76.30 -37.38
N GLY A 678 -12.30 76.09 -37.05
CA GLY A 678 -13.39 77.08 -37.00
C GLY A 678 -13.34 78.30 -37.93
N ASN A 679 -14.21 78.33 -38.95
CA ASN A 679 -14.43 79.43 -39.92
C ASN A 679 -13.22 79.86 -40.78
N GLY A 680 -12.17 79.05 -40.90
CA GLY A 680 -11.10 79.25 -41.87
C GLY A 680 -10.00 78.19 -41.80
N TYR A 681 -9.21 78.04 -42.86
CA TYR A 681 -8.01 77.22 -42.85
C TYR A 681 -6.84 78.07 -42.38
N VAL A 682 -6.20 77.71 -41.26
CA VAL A 682 -5.00 78.38 -40.75
C VAL A 682 -3.80 77.47 -40.95
N SER A 683 -2.72 78.00 -41.50
CA SER A 683 -1.48 77.27 -41.71
C SER A 683 -0.42 77.72 -40.69
N PRO A 684 -0.12 76.95 -39.64
CA PRO A 684 0.93 77.31 -38.68
C PRO A 684 2.34 77.36 -39.32
N PHE A 685 2.55 76.66 -40.43
CA PHE A 685 3.79 76.67 -41.20
C PHE A 685 3.49 76.65 -42.70
N ALA A 686 3.96 77.65 -43.44
CA ALA A 686 3.87 77.67 -44.89
C ALA A 686 5.17 78.15 -45.54
N ILE A 687 5.51 77.58 -46.69
CA ILE A 687 6.54 78.06 -47.61
C ILE A 687 5.80 78.58 -48.82
N GLN A 688 5.97 79.85 -49.15
CA GLN A 688 5.36 80.47 -50.33
C GLN A 688 6.33 81.51 -50.90
N GLY A 689 6.56 81.49 -52.22
CA GLY A 689 7.44 82.47 -52.88
C GLY A 689 8.88 82.45 -52.37
N GLY A 690 9.36 81.31 -51.89
CA GLY A 690 10.71 81.15 -51.32
C GLY A 690 10.88 81.66 -49.89
N GLN A 691 9.80 82.09 -49.22
CA GLN A 691 9.82 82.55 -47.83
C GLN A 691 9.03 81.61 -46.92
N VAL A 692 9.50 81.47 -45.68
CA VAL A 692 8.83 80.69 -44.63
C VAL A 692 7.96 81.64 -43.80
N PHE A 693 6.68 81.29 -43.69
CA PHE A 693 5.70 81.93 -42.84
C PHE A 693 5.37 81.00 -41.66
N ILE A 694 5.53 81.52 -40.45
CA ILE A 694 5.23 80.81 -39.20
C ILE A 694 4.29 81.69 -38.40
N ASN A 695 3.12 81.18 -38.02
CA ASN A 695 2.13 81.95 -37.27
C ASN A 695 2.58 82.15 -35.81
N ASP A 696 3.01 81.07 -35.16
CA ASP A 696 3.61 81.08 -33.83
C ASP A 696 4.86 80.18 -33.80
N ALA A 697 5.98 80.69 -33.29
CA ALA A 697 7.24 79.96 -33.21
C ALA A 697 7.74 79.87 -31.76
N PHE A 698 7.94 78.66 -31.23
CA PHE A 698 8.66 78.44 -29.98
C PHE A 698 10.13 78.13 -30.28
N ILE A 699 11.00 79.14 -30.15
CA ILE A 699 12.43 79.05 -30.49
C ILE A 699 13.23 79.05 -29.19
N ARG A 700 13.93 77.93 -28.90
CA ARG A 700 14.76 77.82 -27.69
C ARG A 700 15.97 78.76 -27.74
N ASP A 701 16.70 78.77 -28.85
CA ASP A 701 17.88 79.62 -29.08
C ASP A 701 17.83 80.18 -30.52
N GLY A 702 17.62 81.49 -30.66
CA GLY A 702 17.56 82.17 -31.96
C GLY A 702 18.82 83.01 -32.22
N SER A 703 19.55 82.70 -33.29
CA SER A 703 20.65 83.54 -33.79
C SER A 703 20.26 84.14 -35.14
N ILE A 704 20.18 85.47 -35.22
CA ILE A 704 19.78 86.21 -36.43
C ILE A 704 20.91 87.18 -36.78
N ILE A 705 21.52 87.03 -37.96
CA ILE A 705 22.61 87.90 -38.42
C ILE A 705 22.06 89.29 -38.80
N ASN A 706 20.96 89.32 -39.56
CA ASN A 706 20.26 90.55 -39.94
C ASN A 706 18.75 90.35 -39.79
N ALA A 707 18.14 91.02 -38.81
CA ALA A 707 16.69 91.03 -38.66
C ALA A 707 16.08 92.15 -39.52
N LYS A 708 15.08 91.84 -40.34
CA LYS A 708 14.22 92.86 -40.97
C LYS A 708 12.97 92.99 -40.12
N ILE A 709 12.91 94.02 -39.28
CA ILE A 709 11.77 94.28 -38.37
C ILE A 709 11.18 95.64 -38.72
N GLN A 710 9.88 95.68 -39.02
CA GLN A 710 9.17 96.93 -39.31
C GLN A 710 8.83 97.66 -38.02
N ASP A 711 8.20 96.97 -37.06
CA ASP A 711 7.90 97.46 -35.72
C ASP A 711 8.28 96.39 -34.69
N ALA A 712 9.09 96.76 -33.68
CA ALA A 712 9.52 95.87 -32.62
C ALA A 712 9.10 96.42 -31.26
N ALA A 713 8.29 95.67 -30.50
CA ALA A 713 8.09 95.92 -29.07
C ALA A 713 9.03 95.01 -28.28
N ILE A 714 10.17 95.55 -27.82
CA ILE A 714 11.13 94.81 -27.00
C ILE A 714 11.02 95.27 -25.56
N SER A 715 10.45 94.44 -24.68
CA SER A 715 10.32 94.78 -23.27
C SER A 715 11.69 94.89 -22.59
N ASN A 716 12.59 93.93 -22.82
CA ASN A 716 13.95 93.94 -22.29
C ASN A 716 14.94 93.50 -23.39
N ALA A 717 15.84 94.40 -23.81
CA ALA A 717 16.93 94.06 -24.73
C ALA A 717 18.23 93.80 -23.95
N LYS A 718 18.89 92.66 -24.18
CA LYS A 718 20.29 92.46 -23.78
C LYS A 718 21.19 92.89 -24.93
N ILE A 719 21.78 94.08 -24.82
CA ILE A 719 22.68 94.65 -25.84
C ILE A 719 24.11 94.62 -25.28
N ALA A 720 25.06 94.18 -26.09
CA ALA A 720 26.47 94.19 -25.70
C ALA A 720 27.00 95.62 -25.55
N ASN A 721 27.97 95.83 -24.65
CA ASN A 721 28.57 97.14 -24.42
C ASN A 721 29.11 97.75 -25.73
N GLY A 722 28.72 99.00 -26.01
CA GLY A 722 29.19 99.78 -27.16
C GLY A 722 28.51 99.47 -28.50
N ALA A 723 27.49 98.60 -28.53
CA ALA A 723 26.86 98.17 -29.80
C ALA A 723 25.91 99.21 -30.44
N ILE A 724 25.53 100.28 -29.74
CA ILE A 724 24.73 101.37 -30.32
C ILE A 724 25.68 102.53 -30.68
N THR A 725 25.94 102.71 -31.97
CA THR A 725 26.82 103.77 -32.49
C THR A 725 26.10 105.08 -32.79
N SER A 726 24.78 105.05 -33.05
CA SER A 726 23.91 106.23 -33.14
C SER A 726 22.47 105.86 -32.80
N ALA A 727 21.79 106.66 -31.99
CA ALA A 727 20.38 106.48 -31.65
C ALA A 727 19.59 107.73 -32.08
N LYS A 728 18.44 107.54 -32.71
CA LYS A 728 17.45 108.61 -32.91
C LYS A 728 16.57 108.67 -31.68
N ILE A 729 16.88 109.59 -30.77
CA ILE A 729 16.11 109.86 -29.56
C ILE A 729 15.29 111.12 -29.83
N GLY A 730 14.02 111.16 -29.43
CA GLY A 730 13.14 112.32 -29.68
C GLY A 730 13.56 113.58 -28.92
N GLU A 731 13.07 114.76 -29.35
CA GLU A 731 13.28 116.01 -28.61
C GLU A 731 12.67 115.92 -27.20
N ALA A 732 13.47 116.23 -26.18
CA ALA A 732 13.15 116.21 -24.74
C ALA A 732 12.96 114.84 -24.05
N GLU A 733 13.35 113.71 -24.67
CA GLU A 733 13.27 112.38 -24.02
C GLU A 733 14.39 112.08 -23.01
N ILE A 734 15.38 112.98 -22.83
CA ILE A 734 16.44 112.81 -21.80
C ILE A 734 16.23 113.80 -20.66
N ASP A 735 15.61 113.29 -19.58
CA ASP A 735 15.20 114.03 -18.38
C ASP A 735 16.38 114.67 -17.60
N THR A 736 17.62 114.17 -17.72
CA THR A 736 18.82 114.87 -17.22
C THR A 736 20.01 114.81 -18.19
N LEU A 737 20.47 115.97 -18.67
CA LEU A 737 21.64 116.10 -19.55
C LEU A 737 22.93 115.82 -18.78
N ARG A 738 23.37 114.56 -18.70
CA ARG A 738 24.67 114.17 -18.14
C ARG A 738 25.72 114.02 -19.26
N ILE A 739 26.17 115.14 -19.83
CA ILE A 739 27.33 115.16 -20.74
C ILE A 739 28.54 115.68 -19.95
N ARG A 740 29.59 114.87 -19.79
CA ARG A 740 30.83 115.28 -19.10
C ARG A 740 31.63 116.27 -19.97
N GLY A 741 31.85 117.48 -19.45
CA GLY A 741 33.03 118.35 -19.70
C GLY A 741 33.27 118.93 -21.13
N ASN A 742 32.84 120.18 -21.34
CA ASN A 742 33.44 121.21 -22.24
C ASN A 742 33.69 120.88 -23.73
N ALA A 743 32.63 120.67 -24.52
CA ALA A 743 32.73 120.49 -25.98
C ALA A 743 32.39 121.72 -26.85
N VAL A 744 32.25 122.95 -26.31
CA VAL A 744 31.81 124.13 -27.09
C VAL A 744 32.62 125.41 -26.80
N THR A 745 33.02 126.13 -27.85
CA THR A 745 33.73 127.43 -27.85
C THR A 745 32.74 128.60 -28.04
N VAL A 746 32.87 129.71 -27.30
CA VAL A 746 31.95 130.88 -27.37
C VAL A 746 32.70 132.17 -27.72
N PRO A 747 32.34 132.90 -28.79
CA PRO A 747 32.96 134.18 -29.14
C PRO A 747 32.36 135.38 -28.36
N VAL A 748 33.14 136.46 -28.21
CA VAL A 748 32.73 137.71 -27.53
C VAL A 748 33.01 138.94 -28.41
N SER A 749 32.18 139.98 -28.30
CA SER A 749 32.35 141.23 -29.04
C SER A 749 31.97 142.45 -28.21
N ALA A 750 32.58 143.59 -28.56
CA ALA A 750 32.26 144.91 -28.03
C ALA A 750 32.13 145.91 -29.18
N ASN A 751 31.20 146.86 -29.05
CA ASN A 751 30.98 147.92 -30.02
C ASN A 751 30.88 149.27 -29.29
N ASN A 752 31.56 150.30 -29.81
CA ASN A 752 31.48 151.67 -29.30
C ASN A 752 31.40 152.65 -30.49
N PRO A 753 30.27 153.35 -30.68
CA PRO A 753 30.09 154.26 -31.81
C PRO A 753 30.66 155.67 -31.60
N GLY A 754 31.15 156.01 -30.40
CA GLY A 754 31.63 157.35 -30.07
C GLY A 754 32.80 157.83 -30.94
N ASN A 755 32.92 159.14 -31.13
CA ASN A 755 34.02 159.75 -31.89
C ASN A 755 35.14 160.22 -30.94
N ILE A 756 36.38 159.85 -31.23
CA ILE A 756 37.57 160.19 -30.46
C ILE A 756 38.53 161.00 -31.35
N LEU A 757 38.92 162.19 -30.88
CA LEU A 757 39.77 163.13 -31.62
C LEU A 757 41.25 163.01 -31.22
N GLY A 758 42.16 163.27 -32.16
CA GLY A 758 43.60 163.12 -31.97
C GLY A 758 44.17 164.12 -30.97
N ALA A 759 45.05 163.64 -30.09
CA ALA A 759 45.69 164.43 -29.03
C ALA A 759 47.12 164.88 -29.35
N GLY A 760 47.67 164.51 -30.50
CA GLY A 760 49.05 164.79 -30.88
C GLY A 760 49.83 163.52 -31.25
N VAL A 761 50.93 163.69 -31.97
CA VAL A 761 51.80 162.59 -32.39
C VAL A 761 52.33 161.81 -31.19
N GLY A 762 52.06 160.50 -31.15
CA GLY A 762 52.52 159.58 -30.10
C GLY A 762 51.69 159.60 -28.79
N GLN A 763 50.64 160.41 -28.70
CA GLN A 763 49.74 160.46 -27.54
C GLN A 763 48.60 159.42 -27.70
N TRP A 764 48.82 158.20 -27.20
CA TRP A 764 47.89 157.07 -27.35
C TRP A 764 46.63 157.17 -26.45
N LEU A 765 45.47 156.99 -27.06
CA LEU A 765 44.15 156.96 -26.42
C LEU A 765 43.53 155.55 -26.54
N ASN A 766 42.92 155.04 -25.47
CA ASN A 766 42.19 153.76 -25.52
C ASN A 766 40.85 153.95 -26.24
N VAL A 767 40.58 153.14 -27.27
CA VAL A 767 39.38 153.27 -28.12
C VAL A 767 38.30 152.26 -27.74
N ILE A 768 38.67 150.99 -27.47
CA ILE A 768 37.72 149.92 -27.07
C ILE A 768 38.44 148.74 -26.41
N ALA A 769 37.75 147.96 -25.56
CA ALA A 769 38.27 146.73 -24.96
C ALA A 769 37.20 145.63 -24.80
N VAL A 770 37.61 144.35 -24.83
CA VAL A 770 36.76 143.16 -24.55
C VAL A 770 37.56 142.09 -23.79
N GLY A 771 36.91 141.31 -22.93
CA GLY A 771 37.56 140.24 -22.18
C GLY A 771 37.15 138.83 -22.60
N VAL A 772 38.10 137.90 -22.61
CA VAL A 772 37.93 136.49 -22.98
C VAL A 772 38.43 135.61 -21.84
N GLN A 773 37.61 134.64 -21.40
CA GLN A 773 38.02 133.60 -20.45
C GLN A 773 38.52 132.35 -21.19
N MET A 774 39.69 131.86 -20.82
CA MET A 774 40.28 130.62 -21.31
C MET A 774 40.42 129.63 -20.15
N ASP A 775 39.75 128.48 -20.23
CA ASP A 775 39.87 127.43 -19.18
C ASP A 775 41.11 126.55 -19.37
N GLN A 776 41.71 126.60 -20.57
CA GLN A 776 42.90 125.85 -20.93
C GLN A 776 43.72 126.64 -21.95
N ALA A 777 45.00 126.29 -22.09
CA ALA A 777 45.87 126.97 -23.04
C ALA A 777 45.34 126.84 -24.47
N GLY A 778 45.49 127.89 -25.26
CA GLY A 778 44.94 127.97 -26.60
C GLY A 778 45.34 129.27 -27.27
N PHE A 779 44.59 129.69 -28.30
CA PHE A 779 44.84 130.96 -28.98
C PHE A 779 43.68 131.91 -28.77
N ILE A 780 43.99 133.18 -28.52
CA ILE A 780 43.01 134.25 -28.62
C ILE A 780 43.28 134.98 -29.94
N THR A 781 42.27 135.03 -30.79
CA THR A 781 42.27 135.81 -32.02
C THR A 781 41.31 136.98 -31.86
N ALA A 782 41.78 138.19 -32.16
CA ALA A 782 40.98 139.39 -32.09
C ALA A 782 41.08 140.22 -33.37
N GLN A 783 39.97 140.89 -33.69
CA GLN A 783 39.82 141.75 -34.85
C GLN A 783 39.14 143.06 -34.45
N TYR A 784 39.69 144.17 -34.92
CA TYR A 784 39.16 145.50 -34.70
C TYR A 784 38.96 146.24 -36.01
N SER A 785 37.81 146.88 -36.16
CA SER A 785 37.52 147.78 -37.27
C SER A 785 36.95 149.11 -36.77
N CYS A 786 37.17 150.16 -37.56
CA CYS A 786 36.59 151.48 -37.31
C CYS A 786 36.50 152.30 -38.60
N TYR A 787 35.87 153.46 -38.49
CA TYR A 787 35.97 154.53 -39.49
C TYR A 787 36.89 155.63 -38.98
N GLN A 788 37.88 156.00 -39.78
CA GLN A 788 38.86 157.04 -39.52
C GLN A 788 38.58 158.22 -40.46
N GLY A 789 38.33 159.43 -39.95
CA GLY A 789 38.01 160.58 -40.82
C GLY A 789 38.10 162.00 -40.24
N PHE A 790 37.91 162.94 -41.17
CA PHE A 790 37.73 164.41 -41.15
C PHE A 790 38.92 165.35 -41.45
N GLY A 791 38.72 166.17 -42.50
CA GLY A 791 39.46 167.38 -42.85
C GLY A 791 40.40 167.23 -44.05
N SER A 792 40.40 168.21 -44.98
CA SER A 792 41.25 168.18 -46.18
C SER A 792 42.75 168.35 -45.84
N GLY A 793 43.56 167.38 -46.25
CA GLY A 793 45.02 167.37 -46.10
C GLY A 793 45.57 166.00 -45.69
N ILE A 794 46.87 165.78 -45.89
CA ILE A 794 47.59 164.59 -45.41
C ILE A 794 47.80 164.74 -43.90
N ARG A 795 47.35 163.76 -43.11
CA ARG A 795 47.45 163.75 -41.64
C ARG A 795 47.74 162.34 -41.14
N LYS A 796 48.62 162.22 -40.15
CA LYS A 796 49.09 160.91 -39.65
C LYS A 796 48.25 160.36 -38.50
N TYR A 797 48.04 159.05 -38.49
CA TYR A 797 47.42 158.33 -37.37
C TYR A 797 47.99 156.92 -37.23
N MET A 798 47.83 156.34 -36.04
CA MET A 798 48.25 154.97 -35.78
C MET A 798 47.33 154.30 -34.77
N PHE A 799 47.18 152.99 -34.92
CA PHE A 799 46.47 152.09 -34.03
C PHE A 799 47.40 151.02 -33.47
N GLN A 800 47.05 150.55 -32.28
CA GLN A 800 47.73 149.46 -31.60
C GLN A 800 46.69 148.62 -30.86
N MET A 801 46.67 147.32 -31.11
CA MET A 801 45.92 146.35 -30.32
C MET A 801 46.87 145.60 -29.40
N ASP A 802 46.54 145.56 -28.12
CA ASP A 802 47.26 144.80 -27.11
C ASP A 802 46.35 143.88 -26.31
N ILE A 803 46.94 142.80 -25.77
CA ILE A 803 46.29 141.90 -24.83
C ILE A 803 47.03 142.02 -23.51
N ASN A 804 46.34 142.50 -22.47
CA ASN A 804 46.93 142.80 -21.16
C ASN A 804 48.25 143.58 -21.24
N GLY A 805 48.35 144.55 -22.17
CA GLY A 805 49.53 145.40 -22.36
C GLY A 805 50.56 144.88 -23.36
N LEU A 806 50.48 143.62 -23.82
CA LEU A 806 51.36 143.09 -24.87
C LEU A 806 50.77 143.36 -26.25
N VAL A 807 51.50 144.10 -27.09
CA VAL A 807 51.06 144.47 -28.44
C VAL A 807 51.01 143.26 -29.37
N ILE A 808 49.85 143.03 -29.99
CA ILE A 808 49.60 141.91 -30.90
C ILE A 808 49.36 142.34 -32.35
N ALA A 809 48.96 143.60 -32.57
CA ALA A 809 48.83 144.17 -33.91
C ALA A 809 49.01 145.69 -33.85
N GLN A 810 49.62 146.27 -34.89
CA GLN A 810 49.75 147.71 -35.07
C GLN A 810 49.53 148.06 -36.54
N GLY A 811 49.03 149.26 -36.80
CA GLY A 811 48.79 149.74 -38.15
C GLY A 811 48.39 151.19 -38.14
N GLY A 812 48.79 151.95 -39.15
CA GLY A 812 48.54 153.38 -39.25
C GLY A 812 48.58 153.84 -40.70
N GLY A 813 48.34 155.13 -40.92
CA GLY A 813 48.35 155.71 -42.25
C GLY A 813 48.31 157.23 -42.23
N ASP A 814 48.50 157.81 -43.41
CA ASP A 814 48.63 159.26 -43.61
C ASP A 814 47.48 159.84 -44.47
N TRP A 815 46.35 159.13 -44.57
CA TRP A 815 45.26 159.42 -45.51
C TRP A 815 44.07 160.10 -44.82
N ALA A 816 43.35 160.96 -45.54
CA ALA A 816 42.30 161.83 -44.99
C ALA A 816 41.06 161.09 -44.46
N ASP A 817 40.60 160.03 -45.13
CA ASP A 817 39.49 159.17 -44.68
C ASP A 817 39.76 157.69 -45.01
N GLY A 818 39.37 156.75 -44.14
CA GLY A 818 39.55 155.31 -44.36
C GLY A 818 38.83 154.40 -43.35
N PHE A 819 38.92 153.09 -43.57
CA PHE A 819 38.38 152.06 -42.66
C PHE A 819 39.46 151.10 -42.17
N PRO A 820 40.30 151.53 -41.19
CA PRO A 820 41.39 150.71 -40.69
C PRO A 820 40.87 149.44 -40.03
N ASN A 821 41.57 148.33 -40.27
CA ASN A 821 41.34 147.05 -39.63
C ASN A 821 42.65 146.53 -39.01
N LEU A 822 42.56 146.02 -37.79
CA LEU A 822 43.66 145.38 -37.07
C LEU A 822 43.24 143.97 -36.71
N MET A 823 44.10 143.00 -37.00
CA MET A 823 43.91 141.62 -36.59
C MET A 823 45.19 141.10 -35.97
N GLY A 824 45.03 140.39 -34.85
CA GLY A 824 46.14 139.73 -34.17
C GLY A 824 45.67 138.46 -33.50
N SER A 825 46.57 137.49 -33.38
CA SER A 825 46.34 136.27 -32.61
C SER A 825 47.58 135.97 -31.78
N ILE A 826 47.37 135.48 -30.57
CA ILE A 826 48.45 135.08 -29.67
C ILE A 826 48.04 133.82 -28.89
N GLY A 827 49.02 132.94 -28.68
CA GLY A 827 48.86 131.82 -27.76
C GLY A 827 48.81 132.31 -26.32
N VAL A 828 47.82 131.87 -25.56
CA VAL A 828 47.65 132.20 -24.14
C VAL A 828 47.44 130.94 -23.31
N GLY A 829 47.78 131.00 -22.03
CA GLY A 829 47.43 129.96 -21.06
C GLY A 829 45.95 130.03 -20.64
N PRO A 830 45.52 129.17 -19.71
CA PRO A 830 44.27 129.37 -18.99
C PRO A 830 44.30 130.70 -18.23
N GLY A 831 43.22 131.48 -18.28
CA GLY A 831 43.10 132.77 -17.61
C GLY A 831 42.07 133.70 -18.26
N TYR A 832 41.87 134.86 -17.66
CA TYR A 832 41.07 135.95 -18.25
C TYR A 832 41.99 136.96 -18.93
N PHE A 833 41.69 137.29 -20.18
CA PHE A 833 42.53 138.16 -21.01
C PHE A 833 41.69 139.31 -21.55
N VAL A 834 42.17 140.54 -21.40
CA VAL A 834 41.50 141.73 -21.92
C VAL A 834 42.26 142.23 -23.14
N ILE A 835 41.56 142.26 -24.27
CA ILE A 835 42.03 142.81 -25.52
C ILE A 835 41.62 144.28 -25.56
N THR A 836 42.58 145.18 -25.74
CA THR A 836 42.37 146.63 -25.80
C THR A 836 42.94 147.17 -27.10
N VAL A 837 42.22 148.09 -27.74
CA VAL A 837 42.72 148.84 -28.89
C VAL A 837 42.99 150.27 -28.45
N LYS A 838 44.10 150.82 -28.94
CA LYS A 838 44.58 152.17 -28.72
C LYS A 838 44.82 152.87 -30.05
N TRP A 839 44.74 154.18 -30.04
CA TRP A 839 44.87 155.02 -31.22
C TRP A 839 45.46 156.38 -30.90
N TRP A 840 46.27 156.94 -31.79
CA TRP A 840 46.63 158.36 -31.76
C TRP A 840 46.50 158.98 -33.14
N GLY A 841 46.11 160.26 -33.17
CA GLY A 841 46.06 161.10 -34.37
C GLY A 841 46.93 162.34 -34.19
N GLU A 842 47.54 162.81 -35.29
CA GLU A 842 48.53 163.89 -35.31
C GLU A 842 48.05 165.18 -34.64
N ASN A 843 46.76 165.49 -34.72
CA ASN A 843 46.13 166.64 -34.07
C ASN A 843 44.62 166.42 -33.93
N SER A 844 43.94 167.38 -33.30
CA SER A 844 42.49 167.36 -33.07
C SER A 844 41.65 167.42 -34.35
N GLY A 845 42.27 167.68 -35.50
CA GLY A 845 41.63 167.58 -36.79
C GLY A 845 41.41 166.14 -37.26
N VAL A 846 42.11 165.15 -36.69
CA VAL A 846 42.00 163.73 -37.07
C VAL A 846 41.08 163.03 -36.05
N GLY A 847 40.06 162.29 -36.50
CA GLY A 847 39.11 161.61 -35.60
C GLY A 847 38.82 160.16 -35.98
N VAL A 848 38.47 159.32 -35.00
CA VAL A 848 38.09 157.92 -35.21
C VAL A 848 36.76 157.62 -34.53
N GLN A 849 35.88 156.87 -35.20
CA GLN A 849 34.54 156.53 -34.72
C GLN A 849 34.09 155.14 -35.20
N ASN A 850 32.95 154.65 -34.71
CA ASN A 850 32.35 153.35 -35.08
C ASN A 850 33.27 152.14 -34.83
N HIS A 851 33.75 152.01 -33.60
CA HIS A 851 34.68 150.99 -33.14
C HIS A 851 33.98 149.65 -32.93
N THR A 852 34.49 148.58 -33.55
CA THR A 852 34.06 147.20 -33.23
C THR A 852 35.28 146.36 -32.92
N LEU A 853 35.25 145.66 -31.78
CA LEU A 853 36.27 144.68 -31.40
C LEU A 853 35.61 143.32 -31.18
N TYR A 854 36.09 142.32 -31.91
CA TYR A 854 35.70 140.92 -31.76
C TYR A 854 36.89 140.12 -31.23
N ALA A 855 36.64 139.19 -30.31
CA ALA A 855 37.65 138.24 -29.86
C ALA A 855 37.07 136.85 -29.63
N MET A 856 37.86 135.83 -29.92
CA MET A 856 37.50 134.44 -29.66
C MET A 856 38.68 133.65 -29.13
N GLY A 857 38.41 132.80 -28.13
CA GLY A 857 39.38 131.87 -27.58
C GLY A 857 39.18 130.48 -28.18
N THR A 858 40.18 129.94 -28.88
CA THR A 858 40.17 128.55 -29.34
C THR A 858 41.01 127.71 -28.41
N LYS A 859 40.39 126.71 -27.80
CA LYS A 859 41.05 125.72 -26.93
C LYS A 859 41.81 124.73 -27.82
N ARG A 860 43.01 124.31 -27.42
CA ARG A 860 43.75 123.27 -28.14
C ARG A 860 43.59 121.91 -27.45
#